data_AF-A0A2E3DJB8-F1
#
_entry.id   AF-A0A2E3DJB8-F1
#
_cell.length_a   1.000
_cell.length_b   1.000
_cell.length_c   1.000
_cell.angle_alpha   90.00
_cell.angle_beta   90.00
_cell.angle_gamma   90.00
#
_symmetry.space_group_name_H-M   'P 1'
#
loop_
_entity.id
_entity.type
_entity.pdbx_description
1 polymer ?
#
loop_
_entity_poly.entity_id
_entity_poly.type
_entity_poly.pdbx_seq_one_letter_code
_entity_poly.pdbx_strand_id
1 'polypeptide(L)'
;MPATDKTVRDINKMHVIFAITSVILVLSTVWMFWKDHDRPWKEYQKEARAIDLKVSEWRLMETKTADVLSRLDEAKLNLQSARSSTTAGAEVILEFIDFLEDKESLRVVENDPAGSGAMELAQLIEEGAFIQRVKEARDNWSAETDNDVEALIESREAMALAMSEVVRLLKAKEDKILSDTKFKRANRDETASQLGIAFSGKASDEVKEALAEKLEDMLEHPETGLNAYELKYEKATRFRRSLAAIGNKFQASVRQAQKDLDEVNADKVRLNDAINNSHSALWEGKWLGKAWLELPILDAFNGPLDIENLWSDDLEQDYNFKKVRRFDRCTTCHQMMEKSFPGQATEPGFVSERTIEIVLQVPALVMQDKTDLKGNAILDEEGNAQQESRSVGDSADQRQQFLADGGYGLRFSPTGLYSSDDVTISFVAPNSAAKRAEITEPFNLDNEFTGDEILKSLLQSENDASPIKNSTLARHTRPGLEVGDVIVSIDGDMVTNPDVVAARFLATQQEASKTELKLVVRRGMGHPFASHPRLDLYLGSLSPHKVADFACTICHEGQGSATEFKWASHMPDNELDRKRWMEEHGWFDNHHWIYPQHPKRFIESTCLKCHHEVTELEPSLKFPEAPAPKVVQGYNTIRKYGCYGCHEMNGYAGADKRVGPDLRLEPNYFAAALQLQDQAGFSELGENASQLALQLAAHPEDDQTRYQLVNVLKADLASEDPKIEISENARLTGVLADIEAPGSLRKSGPSLRYVAKKNSDQFLYDWIANPQNFRPSSRMPRFFSLHSHFRKNDSENNSEKNSDEEAKDFEKVEIIGMVEYLKFYSQGFEYLEPQDGIEADAARGKIAFQERGCLACHSHNDPELAEIEKFRAPGDFVQGPDLSDLGGKFVGFADAGKWLYSWIKEPTKYHARTVMPDLFIDVETIKDADGNETLVDPALDIVAYLLGEGLDWHVADQEFSLKAVQQGADLNQSMENLLLVNLTDSFYEAVAKEYALKGIPAAATGIKVAEEELRRDTSSPLDMDTKLIYIGRKALGKYGCYACHDIPGFEDAKPIGAGLADWGRKDPSKLDFGHVAEYLDAHHGHGHADDGHADDGHADDGHADDGHAADTH
;
A
#
# COMPACT_ATOMS: atom_id res chain seq x y z
N MET A 1 -15.11 -62.76 -77.13
CA MET A 1 -16.08 -61.72 -76.73
C MET A 1 -15.27 -60.44 -76.52
N PRO A 2 -15.60 -59.31 -77.16
CA PRO A 2 -14.85 -58.08 -76.93
C PRO A 2 -15.20 -57.54 -75.53
N ALA A 3 -14.18 -57.24 -74.74
CA ALA A 3 -14.35 -56.55 -73.46
C ALA A 3 -14.90 -55.15 -73.75
N THR A 4 -16.06 -54.81 -73.19
CA THR A 4 -16.59 -53.45 -73.26
C THR A 4 -15.87 -52.62 -72.22
N ASP A 5 -15.07 -51.64 -72.65
CA ASP A 5 -14.42 -50.61 -71.82
C ASP A 5 -15.43 -49.62 -71.19
N LYS A 6 -16.55 -50.11 -70.66
CA LYS A 6 -17.51 -49.31 -69.91
C LYS A 6 -17.21 -49.47 -68.43
N THR A 7 -16.67 -48.41 -67.83
CA THR A 7 -16.48 -48.33 -66.38
C THR A 7 -17.83 -48.42 -65.66
N VAL A 8 -17.83 -49.07 -64.48
CA VAL A 8 -19.04 -49.30 -63.65
C VAL A 8 -19.75 -47.99 -63.27
N ARG A 9 -19.04 -46.85 -63.27
CA ARG A 9 -19.57 -45.50 -63.05
C ARG A 9 -19.23 -44.60 -64.23
N ASP A 10 -20.12 -43.65 -64.52
CA ASP A 10 -19.93 -42.61 -65.53
C ASP A 10 -18.81 -41.66 -65.09
N ILE A 11 -17.68 -41.72 -65.80
CA ILE A 11 -16.46 -40.96 -65.51
C ILE A 11 -16.73 -39.45 -65.50
N ASN A 12 -17.57 -38.94 -66.41
CA ASN A 12 -17.87 -37.50 -66.49
C ASN A 12 -18.63 -37.03 -65.25
N LYS A 13 -19.59 -37.83 -64.76
CA LYS A 13 -20.30 -37.52 -63.51
C LYS A 13 -19.38 -37.60 -62.29
N MET A 14 -18.44 -38.55 -62.26
CA MET A 14 -17.46 -38.64 -61.18
C MET A 14 -16.50 -37.45 -61.17
N HIS A 15 -16.07 -36.95 -62.33
CA HIS A 15 -15.26 -35.72 -62.39
C HIS A 15 -16.01 -34.49 -61.88
N VAL A 16 -17.28 -34.32 -62.23
CA VAL A 16 -18.10 -33.21 -61.74
C VAL A 16 -18.31 -33.30 -60.22
N ILE A 17 -18.64 -34.49 -59.71
CA ILE A 17 -18.80 -34.69 -58.26
C ILE A 17 -17.48 -34.43 -57.54
N PHE A 18 -16.36 -34.95 -58.05
CA PHE A 18 -15.03 -34.72 -57.48
C PHE A 18 -14.68 -33.22 -57.47
N ALA A 19 -14.97 -32.49 -58.54
CA ALA A 19 -14.75 -31.05 -58.62
C ALA A 19 -15.57 -30.30 -57.56
N ILE A 20 -16.87 -30.61 -57.44
CA ILE A 20 -17.75 -29.98 -56.44
C ILE A 20 -17.28 -30.30 -55.02
N THR A 21 -16.99 -31.57 -54.70
CA THR A 21 -16.52 -31.94 -53.36
C THR A 21 -15.15 -31.34 -53.04
N SER A 22 -14.28 -31.18 -54.03
CA SER A 22 -12.98 -30.52 -53.85
C SER A 22 -13.15 -29.03 -53.58
N VAL A 23 -14.06 -28.34 -54.27
CA VAL A 23 -14.37 -26.93 -54.00
C VAL A 23 -14.98 -26.77 -52.60
N ILE A 24 -15.91 -27.63 -52.21
CA ILE A 24 -16.50 -27.62 -50.86
C ILE A 24 -15.40 -27.83 -49.81
N LEU A 25 -14.53 -28.83 -50.00
CA LEU A 25 -13.42 -29.08 -49.09
C LEU A 25 -12.52 -27.86 -48.95
N VAL A 26 -12.14 -27.22 -50.06
CA VAL A 26 -11.31 -26.00 -50.04
C VAL A 26 -12.01 -24.88 -49.27
N LEU A 27 -13.30 -24.63 -49.54
CA LEU A 27 -14.06 -23.59 -48.83
C LEU A 27 -14.18 -23.89 -47.34
N SER A 28 -14.46 -25.14 -46.96
CA SER A 28 -14.52 -25.57 -45.57
C SER A 28 -13.17 -25.47 -44.87
N THR A 29 -12.07 -25.82 -45.53
CA THR A 29 -10.71 -25.68 -45.00
C THR A 29 -10.34 -24.22 -44.81
N VAL A 30 -10.64 -23.35 -45.79
CA VAL A 30 -10.41 -21.90 -45.67
C VAL A 30 -11.25 -21.32 -44.53
N TRP A 31 -12.52 -21.71 -44.42
CA TRP A 31 -13.39 -21.28 -43.32
C TRP A 31 -12.89 -21.76 -41.96
N MET A 32 -12.41 -22.99 -41.85
CA MET A 32 -11.80 -23.53 -40.62
C MET A 32 -10.56 -22.72 -40.22
N PHE A 33 -9.66 -22.44 -41.16
CA PHE A 33 -8.48 -21.60 -40.88
C PHE A 33 -8.86 -20.19 -40.50
N TRP A 34 -9.86 -19.60 -41.15
CA TRP A 34 -10.35 -18.28 -40.81
C TRP A 34 -10.94 -18.25 -39.40
N LYS A 35 -11.80 -19.23 -39.06
CA LYS A 35 -12.40 -19.36 -37.73
C LYS A 35 -11.38 -19.65 -36.63
N ASP A 36 -10.35 -20.45 -36.89
CA ASP A 36 -9.27 -20.72 -35.92
C ASP A 36 -8.34 -19.52 -35.73
N HIS A 37 -8.15 -18.72 -36.78
CA HIS A 37 -7.36 -17.50 -36.77
C HIS A 37 -8.08 -16.33 -36.07
N ASP A 38 -9.41 -16.30 -36.11
CA ASP A 38 -10.28 -15.28 -35.52
C ASP A 38 -10.41 -15.48 -33.99
N ARG A 39 -9.41 -14.98 -33.26
CA ARG A 39 -9.30 -15.10 -31.80
C ARG A 39 -9.65 -13.77 -31.12
N PRO A 40 -10.47 -13.75 -30.05
CA PRO A 40 -10.92 -12.51 -29.41
C PRO A 40 -9.80 -11.55 -28.95
N TRP A 41 -8.67 -12.08 -28.47
CA TRP A 41 -7.54 -11.24 -28.01
C TRP A 41 -6.97 -10.31 -29.10
N LYS A 42 -7.09 -10.69 -30.39
CA LYS A 42 -6.58 -9.89 -31.50
C LYS A 42 -7.34 -8.58 -31.68
N GLU A 43 -8.62 -8.54 -31.33
CA GLU A 43 -9.43 -7.33 -31.42
C GLU A 43 -8.90 -6.26 -30.45
N TYR A 44 -8.62 -6.65 -29.20
CA TYR A 44 -8.03 -5.75 -28.21
C TYR A 44 -6.67 -5.19 -28.63
N GLN A 45 -5.78 -6.01 -29.20
CA GLN A 45 -4.47 -5.51 -29.68
C GLN A 45 -4.61 -4.55 -30.87
N LYS A 46 -5.52 -4.85 -31.81
CA LYS A 46 -5.79 -3.98 -32.97
C LYS A 46 -6.34 -2.64 -32.51
N GLU A 47 -7.28 -2.65 -31.58
CA GLU A 47 -7.89 -1.44 -31.02
C GLU A 47 -6.88 -0.62 -30.23
N ALA A 48 -6.08 -1.26 -29.37
CA ALA A 48 -5.01 -0.61 -28.63
C ALA A 48 -4.04 0.12 -29.58
N ARG A 49 -3.56 -0.56 -30.64
CA ARG A 49 -2.68 0.05 -31.63
C ARG A 49 -3.33 1.21 -32.38
N ALA A 50 -4.60 1.09 -32.72
CA ALA A 50 -5.34 2.17 -33.38
C ALA A 50 -5.46 3.41 -32.48
N ILE A 51 -5.72 3.21 -31.18
CA ILE A 51 -5.78 4.28 -30.18
C ILE A 51 -4.41 4.95 -30.02
N ASP A 52 -3.34 4.19 -29.83
CA ASP A 52 -1.98 4.72 -29.63
C ASP A 52 -1.48 5.48 -30.85
N LEU A 53 -1.78 4.99 -32.06
CA LEU A 53 -1.48 5.69 -33.31
C LEU A 53 -2.23 7.03 -33.39
N LYS A 54 -3.57 7.01 -33.24
CA LYS A 54 -4.40 8.24 -33.33
C LYS A 54 -3.98 9.28 -32.30
N VAL A 55 -3.74 8.88 -31.06
CA VAL A 55 -3.31 9.80 -30.00
C VAL A 55 -1.90 10.34 -30.24
N SER A 56 -1.01 9.51 -30.80
CA SER A 56 0.34 9.97 -31.21
C SER A 56 0.27 11.00 -32.34
N GLU A 57 -0.61 10.81 -33.33
CA GLU A 57 -0.87 11.79 -34.39
C GLU A 57 -1.45 13.09 -33.82
N TRP A 58 -2.39 13.00 -32.88
CA TRP A 58 -2.98 14.14 -32.19
C TRP A 58 -1.96 14.94 -31.39
N ARG A 59 -1.10 14.27 -30.63
CA ARG A 59 0.02 14.91 -29.91
C ARG A 59 1.04 15.52 -30.87
N LEU A 60 1.34 14.88 -32.00
CA LEU A 60 2.24 15.45 -33.00
C LEU A 60 1.70 16.78 -33.55
N MET A 61 0.38 16.94 -33.67
CA MET A 61 -0.23 18.21 -34.08
C MET A 61 0.02 19.33 -33.06
N GLU A 62 0.04 19.04 -31.76
CA GLU A 62 0.40 20.02 -30.72
C GLU A 62 1.85 20.51 -30.84
N THR A 63 2.78 19.62 -31.22
CA THR A 63 4.20 19.99 -31.43
C THR A 63 4.45 20.86 -32.67
N LYS A 64 3.48 20.95 -33.58
CA LYS A 64 3.56 21.76 -34.81
C LYS A 64 2.99 23.18 -34.64
N THR A 65 2.72 23.59 -33.40
CA THR A 65 2.22 24.93 -33.09
C THR A 65 3.27 26.01 -33.34
N ALA A 66 2.83 27.24 -33.62
CA ALA A 66 3.71 28.36 -33.93
C ALA A 66 4.72 28.66 -32.81
N ASP A 67 4.33 28.49 -31.54
CA ASP A 67 5.21 28.69 -30.38
C ASP A 67 6.36 27.66 -30.34
N VAL A 68 6.04 26.37 -30.52
CA VAL A 68 7.07 25.31 -30.53
C VAL A 68 8.01 25.45 -31.72
N LEU A 69 7.50 25.82 -32.89
CA LEU A 69 8.32 26.10 -34.07
C LEU A 69 9.24 27.31 -33.85
N SER A 70 8.76 28.37 -33.19
CA SER A 70 9.57 29.53 -32.84
C SER A 70 10.72 29.16 -31.89
N ARG A 71 10.45 28.38 -30.85
CA ARG A 71 11.48 27.90 -29.91
C ARG A 71 12.52 27.01 -30.59
N LEU A 72 12.08 26.19 -31.53
CA LEU A 72 12.95 25.31 -32.30
C LEU A 72 13.89 26.10 -33.22
N ASP A 73 13.39 27.16 -33.87
CA ASP A 73 14.21 28.05 -34.69
C ASP A 73 15.17 28.89 -33.82
N GLU A 74 14.73 29.36 -32.66
CA GLU A 74 15.58 30.04 -31.67
C GLU A 74 16.72 29.12 -31.16
N ALA A 75 16.40 27.87 -30.80
CA ALA A 75 17.39 26.89 -30.36
C ALA A 75 18.43 26.56 -31.46
N LYS A 76 18.00 26.48 -32.73
CA LYS A 76 18.91 26.31 -33.87
C LYS A 76 19.84 27.52 -34.05
N LEU A 77 19.30 28.73 -33.95
CA LEU A 77 20.09 29.96 -34.05
C LEU A 77 21.11 30.06 -32.90
N ASN A 78 20.71 29.69 -31.68
CA ASN A 78 21.60 29.65 -30.52
C ASN A 78 22.73 28.63 -30.69
N LEU A 79 22.43 27.43 -31.21
CA LEU A 79 23.46 26.42 -31.52
C LEU A 79 24.41 26.91 -32.62
N GLN A 80 23.89 27.51 -33.68
CA GLN A 80 24.70 28.06 -34.77
C GLN A 80 25.63 29.16 -34.24
N SER A 81 25.12 30.09 -33.45
CA SER A 81 25.89 31.16 -32.79
C SER A 81 26.98 30.61 -31.86
N ALA A 82 26.65 29.59 -31.06
CA ALA A 82 27.63 28.94 -30.17
C ALA A 82 28.75 28.22 -30.95
N ARG A 83 28.43 27.60 -32.10
CA ARG A 83 29.40 26.91 -32.96
C ARG A 83 30.25 27.87 -33.78
N SER A 84 29.72 29.03 -34.19
CA SER A 84 30.43 30.04 -34.99
C SER A 84 31.18 31.08 -34.15
N SER A 85 31.11 31.01 -32.82
CA SER A 85 31.78 31.98 -31.95
C SER A 85 33.30 31.84 -31.95
N THR A 86 34.00 32.96 -32.21
CA THR A 86 35.46 33.11 -32.17
C THR A 86 36.01 33.66 -30.85
N THR A 87 35.15 34.01 -29.90
CA THR A 87 35.53 34.62 -28.60
C THR A 87 35.15 33.76 -27.40
N ALA A 88 33.98 33.09 -27.43
CA ALA A 88 33.52 32.24 -26.34
C ALA A 88 34.47 31.04 -26.11
N GLY A 89 35.15 31.03 -24.97
CA GLY A 89 36.14 30.01 -24.59
C GLY A 89 37.60 30.43 -24.80
N ALA A 90 37.90 31.66 -25.21
CA ALA A 90 39.27 32.14 -25.39
C ALA A 90 40.13 32.03 -24.11
N GLU A 91 39.55 32.37 -22.95
CA GLU A 91 40.22 32.23 -21.64
C GLU A 91 40.54 30.77 -21.30
N VAL A 92 39.67 29.83 -21.68
CA VAL A 92 39.88 28.38 -21.46
C VAL A 92 41.06 27.87 -22.29
N ILE A 93 41.26 28.41 -23.50
CA ILE A 93 42.41 28.03 -24.32
C ILE A 93 43.72 28.48 -23.67
N LEU A 94 43.74 29.69 -23.10
CA LEU A 94 44.90 30.18 -22.35
C LEU A 94 45.15 29.33 -21.11
N GLU A 95 44.11 29.04 -20.32
CA GLU A 95 44.16 28.12 -19.17
C GLU A 95 44.72 26.74 -19.57
N PHE A 96 44.29 26.20 -20.71
CA PHE A 96 44.75 24.91 -21.23
C PHE A 96 46.22 24.92 -21.64
N ILE A 97 46.68 25.99 -22.30
CA ILE A 97 48.08 26.16 -22.68
C ILE A 97 48.96 26.32 -21.44
N ASP A 98 48.57 27.18 -20.50
CA ASP A 98 49.31 27.45 -19.26
C ASP A 98 49.44 26.17 -18.42
N PHE A 99 48.35 25.41 -18.27
CA PHE A 99 48.37 24.12 -17.56
C PHE A 99 49.24 23.07 -18.28
N LEU A 100 49.27 23.07 -19.62
CA LEU A 100 50.11 22.18 -20.40
C LEU A 100 51.60 22.55 -20.30
N GLU A 101 51.92 23.82 -20.07
CA GLU A 101 53.27 24.34 -19.85
C GLU A 101 53.78 24.03 -18.42
N ASP A 102 52.90 24.00 -17.41
CA ASP A 102 53.24 23.64 -16.03
C ASP A 102 53.41 22.11 -15.82
N LYS A 103 54.66 21.67 -15.89
CA LYS A 103 55.05 20.25 -15.74
C LYS A 103 55.46 19.89 -14.31
N GLU A 104 55.39 20.80 -13.34
CA GLU A 104 55.88 20.53 -11.97
C GLU A 104 55.11 19.37 -11.31
N SER A 105 53.81 19.27 -11.58
CA SER A 105 52.95 18.19 -11.05
C SER A 105 53.33 16.78 -11.54
N LEU A 106 54.15 16.65 -12.59
CA LEU A 106 54.65 15.38 -13.11
C LEU A 106 55.99 14.97 -12.51
N ARG A 107 56.69 15.87 -11.79
CA ARG A 107 58.03 15.62 -11.22
C ARG A 107 57.97 14.89 -9.87
N VAL A 108 59.13 14.44 -9.43
CA VAL A 108 59.35 13.86 -8.10
C VAL A 108 59.44 15.00 -7.08
N VAL A 109 58.69 14.92 -5.98
CA VAL A 109 58.68 15.92 -4.89
C VAL A 109 59.50 15.38 -3.70
N GLU A 110 59.89 16.24 -2.78
CA GLU A 110 60.63 15.86 -1.57
C GLU A 110 59.88 14.77 -0.79
N ASN A 111 60.57 13.65 -0.50
CA ASN A 111 60.06 12.39 0.10
C ASN A 111 59.34 11.41 -0.85
N ASP A 112 59.22 11.69 -2.15
CA ASP A 112 58.72 10.72 -3.12
C ASP A 112 59.82 9.72 -3.54
N PRO A 113 59.46 8.47 -3.91
CA PRO A 113 60.38 7.54 -4.55
C PRO A 113 60.97 8.12 -5.84
N ALA A 114 62.27 7.92 -6.09
CA ALA A 114 63.00 8.48 -7.25
C ALA A 114 62.36 8.15 -8.62
N GLY A 115 61.75 6.97 -8.75
CA GLY A 115 61.08 6.51 -9.96
C GLY A 115 59.62 6.97 -10.11
N SER A 116 59.07 7.75 -9.19
CA SER A 116 57.65 8.12 -9.15
C SER A 116 57.25 9.27 -10.09
N GLY A 117 58.20 9.94 -10.73
CA GLY A 117 57.90 11.01 -11.68
C GLY A 117 57.34 10.48 -12.98
N ALA A 118 56.24 11.06 -13.47
CA ALA A 118 55.62 10.73 -14.75
C ALA A 118 56.28 11.50 -15.92
N MET A 119 57.61 11.45 -15.98
CA MET A 119 58.42 12.19 -16.94
C MET A 119 58.20 11.78 -18.40
N GLU A 120 57.63 10.59 -18.62
CA GLU A 120 57.29 10.12 -19.95
C GLU A 120 56.13 10.93 -20.59
N LEU A 121 55.27 11.57 -19.77
CA LEU A 121 54.27 12.53 -20.23
C LEU A 121 54.92 13.89 -20.51
N ALA A 122 55.80 14.36 -19.61
CA ALA A 122 56.50 15.63 -19.79
C ALA A 122 57.35 15.66 -21.07
N GLN A 123 58.05 14.56 -21.35
CA GLN A 123 58.83 14.37 -22.59
C GLN A 123 57.93 14.37 -23.83
N LEU A 124 56.77 13.70 -23.78
CA LEU A 124 55.82 13.68 -24.90
C LEU A 124 55.26 15.09 -25.19
N ILE A 125 55.06 15.90 -24.15
CA ILE A 125 54.61 17.29 -24.30
C ILE A 125 55.65 18.13 -25.03
N GLU A 126 56.94 17.92 -24.73
CA GLU A 126 58.06 18.65 -25.35
C GLU A 126 58.31 18.19 -26.79
N GLU A 127 58.44 16.88 -27.03
CA GLU A 127 58.73 16.32 -28.35
C GLU A 127 57.55 16.42 -29.31
N GLY A 128 56.32 16.37 -28.79
CA GLY A 128 55.10 16.38 -29.57
C GLY A 128 54.68 17.76 -30.09
N ALA A 129 55.39 18.84 -29.76
CA ALA A 129 55.04 20.20 -30.16
C ALA A 129 53.55 20.56 -29.91
N PHE A 130 52.93 20.00 -28.86
CA PHE A 130 51.49 20.16 -28.59
C PHE A 130 51.10 21.62 -28.39
N ILE A 131 51.90 22.34 -27.61
CA ILE A 131 51.69 23.77 -27.33
C ILE A 131 51.68 24.58 -28.62
N GLN A 132 52.58 24.29 -29.55
CA GLN A 132 52.65 24.99 -30.84
C GLN A 132 51.41 24.72 -31.70
N ARG A 133 50.97 23.45 -31.78
CA ARG A 133 49.76 23.07 -32.52
C ARG A 133 48.49 23.69 -31.96
N VAL A 134 48.37 23.76 -30.64
CA VAL A 134 47.24 24.42 -29.96
C VAL A 134 47.28 25.94 -30.16
N LYS A 135 48.47 26.57 -30.16
CA LYS A 135 48.65 28.00 -30.48
C LYS A 135 48.29 28.31 -31.94
N GLU A 136 48.71 27.49 -32.90
CA GLU A 136 48.35 27.63 -34.33
C GLU A 136 46.84 27.47 -34.55
N ALA A 137 46.21 26.47 -33.93
CA ALA A 137 44.77 26.28 -34.02
C ALA A 137 44.00 27.45 -33.37
N ARG A 138 44.50 28.01 -32.26
CA ARG A 138 43.93 29.21 -31.62
C ARG A 138 44.01 30.41 -32.56
N ASP A 139 45.17 30.64 -33.15
CA ASP A 139 45.39 31.79 -34.03
C ASP A 139 44.46 31.71 -35.26
N ASN A 140 44.28 30.52 -35.84
CA ASN A 140 43.32 30.27 -36.92
C ASN A 140 41.85 30.46 -36.49
N TRP A 141 41.49 30.06 -35.27
CA TRP A 141 40.14 30.24 -34.72
C TRP A 141 39.83 31.71 -34.36
N SER A 142 40.84 32.45 -33.88
CA SER A 142 40.71 33.86 -33.47
C SER A 142 40.91 34.88 -34.59
N ALA A 143 41.29 34.44 -35.79
CA ALA A 143 41.51 35.33 -36.93
C ALA A 143 40.18 35.97 -37.38
N GLU A 144 40.07 37.30 -37.24
CA GLU A 144 38.98 38.07 -37.83
C GLU A 144 39.15 38.16 -39.34
N THR A 145 38.16 37.70 -40.09
CA THR A 145 37.88 38.12 -41.48
C THR A 145 36.47 37.66 -41.85
N ASP A 146 35.85 38.37 -42.80
CA ASP A 146 34.53 38.20 -43.45
C ASP A 146 34.20 36.76 -43.95
N ASN A 147 34.30 35.77 -43.08
CA ASN A 147 34.17 34.35 -43.39
C ASN A 147 32.71 33.90 -43.23
N ASP A 148 32.26 33.02 -44.13
CA ASP A 148 30.96 32.37 -44.03
C ASP A 148 30.83 31.58 -42.71
N VAL A 149 29.60 31.45 -42.19
CA VAL A 149 29.32 30.82 -40.90
C VAL A 149 29.85 29.40 -40.84
N GLU A 150 29.83 28.67 -41.96
CA GLU A 150 30.36 27.31 -42.06
C GLU A 150 31.88 27.27 -41.80
N ALA A 151 32.65 28.23 -42.31
CA ALA A 151 34.09 28.32 -42.07
C ALA A 151 34.44 28.67 -40.61
N LEU A 152 33.59 29.46 -39.92
CA LEU A 152 33.74 29.76 -38.48
C LEU A 152 33.46 28.54 -37.61
N ILE A 153 32.52 27.68 -38.02
CA ILE A 153 32.22 26.42 -37.34
C ILE A 153 33.41 25.45 -37.50
N GLU A 154 33.92 25.29 -38.73
CA GLU A 154 35.07 24.43 -39.02
C GLU A 154 36.32 24.85 -38.21
N SER A 155 36.58 26.15 -38.08
CA SER A 155 37.74 26.65 -37.32
C SER A 155 37.62 26.35 -35.81
N ARG A 156 36.41 26.49 -35.24
CA ARG A 156 36.14 26.12 -33.84
C ARG A 156 36.25 24.62 -33.61
N GLU A 157 35.75 23.80 -34.54
CA GLU A 157 35.88 22.35 -34.48
C GLU A 157 37.34 21.90 -34.58
N ALA A 158 38.12 22.51 -35.46
CA ALA A 158 39.56 22.27 -35.57
C ALA A 158 40.31 22.61 -34.27
N MET A 159 39.94 23.71 -33.59
CA MET A 159 40.49 24.07 -32.28
C MET A 159 40.15 23.03 -31.19
N ALA A 160 38.88 22.64 -31.11
CA ALA A 160 38.44 21.62 -30.17
C ALA A 160 39.12 20.26 -30.42
N LEU A 161 39.28 19.90 -31.70
CA LEU A 161 40.00 18.70 -32.12
C LEU A 161 41.46 18.76 -31.65
N ALA A 162 42.15 19.88 -31.87
CA ALA A 162 43.54 20.07 -31.44
C ALA A 162 43.72 19.86 -29.93
N MET A 163 42.83 20.41 -29.08
CA MET A 163 42.87 20.20 -27.62
C MET A 163 42.59 18.74 -27.24
N SER A 164 41.57 18.13 -27.86
CA SER A 164 41.18 16.75 -27.58
C SER A 164 42.27 15.75 -27.98
N GLU A 165 42.99 16.01 -29.05
CA GLU A 165 44.07 15.18 -29.56
C GLU A 165 45.26 15.14 -28.59
N VAL A 166 45.59 16.26 -27.95
CA VAL A 166 46.61 16.31 -26.89
C VAL A 166 46.20 15.41 -25.72
N VAL A 167 44.96 15.53 -25.25
CA VAL A 167 44.42 14.70 -24.16
C VAL A 167 44.44 13.21 -24.55
N ARG A 168 44.09 12.89 -25.79
CA ARG A 168 44.08 11.50 -26.31
C ARG A 168 45.48 10.90 -26.35
N LEU A 169 46.48 11.65 -26.81
CA LEU A 169 47.87 11.18 -26.87
C LEU A 169 48.50 11.04 -25.48
N LEU A 170 48.19 11.94 -24.55
CA LEU A 170 48.59 11.79 -23.15
C LEU A 170 47.94 10.58 -22.49
N LYS A 171 46.66 10.31 -22.79
CA LYS A 171 45.96 9.09 -22.34
C LYS A 171 46.66 7.82 -22.84
N ALA A 172 47.05 7.76 -24.11
CA ALA A 172 47.77 6.61 -24.63
C ALA A 172 49.10 6.35 -23.88
N LYS A 173 49.76 7.42 -23.41
CA LYS A 173 50.98 7.32 -22.60
C LYS A 173 50.69 6.90 -21.15
N GLU A 174 49.64 7.44 -20.53
CA GLU A 174 49.11 7.01 -19.23
C GLU A 174 48.73 5.52 -19.23
N ASP A 175 48.04 5.05 -20.28
CA ASP A 175 47.61 3.65 -20.40
C ASP A 175 48.83 2.70 -20.46
N LYS A 176 49.96 3.15 -21.02
CA LYS A 176 51.23 2.41 -20.97
C LYS A 176 51.78 2.32 -19.54
N ILE A 177 51.79 3.43 -18.79
CA ILE A 177 52.20 3.44 -17.38
C ILE A 177 51.30 2.50 -16.56
N LEU A 178 49.98 2.54 -16.78
CA LEU A 178 49.04 1.64 -16.13
C LEU A 178 49.32 0.17 -16.45
N SER A 179 49.65 -0.14 -17.71
CA SER A 179 50.03 -1.49 -18.11
C SER A 179 51.25 -1.97 -17.33
N ASP A 180 52.30 -1.14 -17.23
CA ASP A 180 53.51 -1.47 -16.48
C ASP A 180 53.21 -1.65 -14.97
N THR A 181 52.37 -0.81 -14.38
CA THR A 181 51.89 -0.95 -12.99
C THR A 181 51.10 -2.25 -12.77
N LYS A 182 50.27 -2.66 -13.73
CA LYS A 182 49.53 -3.95 -13.66
C LYS A 182 50.47 -5.15 -13.67
N PHE A 183 51.53 -5.13 -14.49
CA PHE A 183 52.55 -6.19 -14.47
C PHE A 183 53.27 -6.25 -13.13
N LYS A 184 53.57 -5.10 -12.51
CA LYS A 184 54.16 -5.04 -11.17
C LYS A 184 53.24 -5.61 -10.08
N ARG A 185 51.93 -5.28 -10.14
CA ARG A 185 50.91 -5.86 -9.24
C ARG A 185 50.83 -7.37 -9.35
N ALA A 186 50.81 -7.90 -10.57
CA ALA A 186 50.79 -9.34 -10.82
C ALA A 186 52.03 -10.05 -10.25
N ASN A 187 53.22 -9.49 -10.46
CA ASN A 187 54.46 -10.05 -9.90
C ASN A 187 54.45 -10.03 -8.36
N ARG A 188 53.88 -8.97 -7.75
CA ARG A 188 53.70 -8.86 -6.30
C ARG A 188 52.70 -9.90 -5.77
N ASP A 189 51.58 -10.12 -6.47
CA ASP A 189 50.59 -11.14 -6.10
C ASP A 189 51.16 -12.56 -6.20
N GLU A 190 51.95 -12.82 -7.25
CA GLU A 190 52.69 -14.08 -7.39
C GLU A 190 53.66 -14.30 -6.22
N THR A 191 54.48 -13.29 -5.90
CA THR A 191 55.49 -13.41 -4.83
C THR A 191 54.84 -13.50 -3.44
N ALA A 192 53.76 -12.77 -3.19
CA ALA A 192 52.98 -12.87 -1.95
C ALA A 192 52.28 -14.23 -1.81
N SER A 193 51.77 -14.79 -2.91
CA SER A 193 51.21 -16.15 -2.94
C SER A 193 52.30 -17.20 -2.65
N GLN A 194 53.48 -17.08 -3.27
CA GLN A 194 54.63 -17.95 -2.99
C GLN A 194 55.05 -17.87 -1.52
N LEU A 195 55.05 -16.68 -0.91
CA LEU A 195 55.31 -16.49 0.51
C LEU A 195 54.23 -17.15 1.39
N GLY A 196 52.94 -17.00 1.07
CA GLY A 196 51.84 -17.68 1.79
C GLY A 196 51.89 -19.20 1.68
N ILE A 197 52.31 -19.74 0.53
CA ILE A 197 52.58 -21.18 0.34
C ILE A 197 53.79 -21.60 1.19
N ALA A 198 54.84 -20.79 1.26
CA ALA A 198 56.02 -21.07 2.09
C ALA A 198 55.69 -21.08 3.60
N PHE A 199 54.76 -20.23 4.06
CA PHE A 199 54.26 -20.24 5.44
C PHE A 199 53.35 -21.43 5.78
N SER A 200 52.56 -21.92 4.81
CA SER A 200 51.68 -23.09 5.00
C SER A 200 52.39 -24.44 4.80
N GLY A 201 53.52 -24.46 4.09
CA GLY A 201 54.38 -25.64 3.89
C GLY A 201 55.50 -25.82 4.92
N LYS A 202 56.37 -26.83 4.73
CA LYS A 202 57.59 -27.07 5.53
C LYS A 202 58.83 -26.39 4.93
N ALA A 203 58.71 -25.17 4.40
CA ALA A 203 59.85 -24.44 3.85
C ALA A 203 60.80 -23.99 4.99
N SER A 204 62.11 -23.89 4.70
CA SER A 204 63.09 -23.37 5.65
C SER A 204 62.91 -21.86 5.87
N ASP A 205 63.32 -21.36 7.04
CA ASP A 205 63.17 -19.94 7.37
C ASP A 205 63.99 -19.03 6.44
N GLU A 206 65.13 -19.50 5.94
CA GLU A 206 65.92 -18.83 4.89
C GLU A 206 65.12 -18.55 3.61
N VAL A 207 64.23 -19.48 3.20
CA VAL A 207 63.41 -19.31 1.99
C VAL A 207 62.28 -18.31 2.24
N LYS A 208 61.71 -18.28 3.45
CA LYS A 208 60.67 -17.31 3.83
C LYS A 208 61.23 -15.90 3.90
N GLU A 209 62.42 -15.74 4.49
CA GLU A 209 63.10 -14.45 4.63
C GLU A 209 63.52 -13.91 3.25
N ALA A 210 64.08 -14.75 2.37
CA ALA A 210 64.42 -14.34 1.00
C ALA A 210 63.19 -13.93 0.16
N LEU A 211 62.03 -14.59 0.36
CA LEU A 211 60.78 -14.21 -0.31
C LEU A 211 60.17 -12.92 0.29
N ALA A 212 60.31 -12.70 1.59
CA ALA A 212 59.88 -11.48 2.26
C ALA A 212 60.72 -10.27 1.81
N GLU A 213 62.06 -10.39 1.79
CA GLU A 213 62.97 -9.35 1.31
C GLU A 213 62.73 -9.03 -0.18
N LYS A 214 62.51 -10.07 -1.00
CA LYS A 214 62.14 -9.88 -2.41
C LYS A 214 60.81 -9.15 -2.57
N LEU A 215 59.81 -9.45 -1.73
CA LEU A 215 58.52 -8.77 -1.74
C LEU A 215 58.66 -7.30 -1.31
N GLU A 216 59.49 -7.03 -0.29
CA GLU A 216 59.78 -5.68 0.20
C GLU A 216 60.50 -4.84 -0.85
N ASP A 217 61.55 -5.37 -1.51
CA ASP A 217 62.21 -4.69 -2.64
C ASP A 217 61.22 -4.42 -3.80
N MET A 218 60.37 -5.40 -4.14
CA MET A 218 59.35 -5.20 -5.18
C MET A 218 58.31 -4.12 -4.84
N LEU A 219 58.07 -3.85 -3.56
CA LEU A 219 57.16 -2.80 -3.10
C LEU A 219 57.87 -1.45 -3.00
N GLU A 220 59.02 -1.40 -2.34
CA GLU A 220 59.66 -0.18 -1.85
C GLU A 220 60.87 0.29 -2.66
N HIS A 221 61.34 -0.47 -3.66
CA HIS A 221 62.52 -0.06 -4.43
C HIS A 221 62.32 1.34 -5.05
N PRO A 222 63.21 2.31 -4.76
CA PRO A 222 62.93 3.73 -5.01
C PRO A 222 62.73 4.06 -6.49
N GLU A 223 63.33 3.31 -7.41
CA GLU A 223 63.21 3.53 -8.86
C GLU A 223 62.23 2.58 -9.57
N THR A 224 62.06 1.35 -9.07
CA THR A 224 61.39 0.26 -9.81
C THR A 224 60.33 -0.50 -9.01
N GLY A 225 60.11 -0.11 -7.75
CA GLY A 225 59.12 -0.69 -6.86
C GLY A 225 57.69 -0.32 -7.24
N LEU A 226 56.73 -1.10 -6.75
CA LEU A 226 55.31 -0.89 -7.03
C LEU A 226 54.84 0.48 -6.52
N ASN A 227 55.25 0.90 -5.31
CA ASN A 227 54.84 2.19 -4.73
C ASN A 227 55.25 3.37 -5.62
N ALA A 228 56.45 3.32 -6.23
CA ALA A 228 56.91 4.32 -7.18
C ALA A 228 56.03 4.35 -8.45
N TYR A 229 55.67 3.19 -9.00
CA TYR A 229 54.84 3.07 -10.21
C TYR A 229 53.37 3.43 -9.98
N GLU A 230 52.83 3.16 -8.79
CA GLU A 230 51.47 3.58 -8.42
C GLU A 230 51.37 5.10 -8.31
N LEU A 231 52.34 5.73 -7.63
CA LEU A 231 52.40 7.19 -7.53
C LEU A 231 52.65 7.84 -8.90
N LYS A 232 53.49 7.22 -9.75
CA LYS A 232 53.68 7.64 -11.16
C LYS A 232 52.38 7.62 -11.95
N TYR A 233 51.62 6.53 -11.86
CA TYR A 233 50.33 6.41 -12.54
C TYR A 233 49.32 7.44 -12.01
N GLU A 234 49.29 7.67 -10.70
CA GLU A 234 48.41 8.68 -10.09
C GLU A 234 48.71 10.09 -10.62
N LYS A 235 49.99 10.50 -10.64
CA LYS A 235 50.42 11.80 -11.17
C LYS A 235 50.03 11.97 -12.64
N ALA A 236 50.29 10.95 -13.48
CA ALA A 236 49.91 10.96 -14.89
C ALA A 236 48.39 11.09 -15.10
N THR A 237 47.62 10.31 -14.34
CA THR A 237 46.16 10.31 -14.37
C THR A 237 45.61 11.67 -13.95
N ARG A 238 46.12 12.22 -12.84
CA ARG A 238 45.69 13.52 -12.30
C ARG A 238 45.94 14.64 -13.31
N PHE A 239 47.15 14.70 -13.87
CA PHE A 239 47.50 15.69 -14.89
C PHE A 239 46.58 15.62 -16.11
N ARG A 240 46.41 14.43 -16.70
CA ARG A 240 45.53 14.26 -17.87
C ARG A 240 44.07 14.56 -17.55
N ARG A 241 43.56 14.14 -16.37
CA ARG A 241 42.17 14.45 -15.96
C ARG A 241 41.94 15.94 -15.81
N SER A 242 42.86 16.66 -15.17
CA SER A 242 42.78 18.12 -15.03
C SER A 242 42.81 18.81 -16.39
N LEU A 243 43.74 18.42 -17.28
CA LEU A 243 43.82 18.95 -18.64
C LEU A 243 42.54 18.66 -19.45
N ALA A 244 42.00 17.45 -19.36
CA ALA A 244 40.75 17.07 -20.02
C ALA A 244 39.54 17.86 -19.48
N ALA A 245 39.51 18.14 -18.17
CA ALA A 245 38.46 18.94 -17.55
C ALA A 245 38.50 20.39 -18.07
N ILE A 246 39.68 20.99 -18.17
CA ILE A 246 39.86 22.33 -18.78
C ILE A 246 39.41 22.31 -20.24
N GLY A 247 39.88 21.35 -21.04
CA GLY A 247 39.50 21.24 -22.46
C GLY A 247 37.99 21.05 -22.69
N ASN A 248 37.31 20.33 -21.80
CA ASN A 248 35.85 20.17 -21.86
C ASN A 248 35.08 21.47 -21.66
N LYS A 249 35.63 22.46 -20.92
CA LYS A 249 34.98 23.77 -20.74
C LYS A 249 34.84 24.51 -22.07
N PHE A 250 35.75 24.32 -23.03
CA PHE A 250 35.70 24.99 -24.34
C PHE A 250 34.46 24.61 -25.17
N GLN A 251 34.00 23.36 -25.04
CA GLN A 251 32.81 22.85 -25.72
C GLN A 251 31.51 23.02 -24.90
N ALA A 252 31.56 23.56 -23.68
CA ALA A 252 30.41 23.59 -22.79
C ALA A 252 29.21 24.36 -23.37
N SER A 253 29.44 25.52 -23.97
CA SER A 253 28.37 26.32 -24.60
C SER A 253 27.73 25.61 -25.79
N VAL A 254 28.53 24.94 -26.62
CA VAL A 254 28.03 24.16 -27.78
C VAL A 254 27.23 22.95 -27.31
N ARG A 255 27.71 22.23 -26.27
CA ARG A 255 26.99 21.09 -25.70
C ARG A 255 25.68 21.52 -25.05
N GLN A 256 25.65 22.66 -24.37
CA GLN A 256 24.42 23.18 -23.78
C GLN A 256 23.42 23.57 -24.87
N ALA A 257 23.83 24.34 -25.88
CA ALA A 257 22.94 24.72 -26.98
C ALA A 257 22.45 23.52 -27.80
N GLN A 258 23.28 22.48 -27.96
CA GLN A 258 22.87 21.22 -28.60
C GLN A 258 21.84 20.49 -27.75
N LYS A 259 22.05 20.43 -26.43
CA LYS A 259 21.10 19.84 -25.49
C LYS A 259 19.76 20.57 -25.54
N ASP A 260 19.76 21.91 -25.56
CA ASP A 260 18.53 22.71 -25.65
C ASP A 260 17.77 22.43 -26.96
N LEU A 261 18.49 22.29 -28.09
CA LEU A 261 17.89 21.91 -29.37
C LEU A 261 17.34 20.47 -29.37
N ASP A 262 18.07 19.54 -28.77
CA ASP A 262 17.67 18.14 -28.67
C ASP A 262 16.44 18.00 -27.77
N GLU A 263 16.33 18.75 -26.68
CA GLU A 263 15.17 18.80 -25.80
C GLU A 263 13.91 19.27 -26.54
N VAL A 264 14.01 20.35 -27.33
CA VAL A 264 12.88 20.86 -28.12
C VAL A 264 12.48 19.90 -29.26
N ASN A 265 13.43 19.13 -29.82
CA ASN A 265 13.16 18.17 -30.90
C ASN A 265 12.77 16.77 -30.43
N ALA A 266 13.09 16.39 -29.19
CA ALA A 266 12.98 15.02 -28.70
C ALA A 266 11.56 14.45 -28.87
N ASP A 267 10.54 15.21 -28.48
CA ASP A 267 9.15 14.75 -28.58
C ASP A 267 8.69 14.58 -30.03
N LYS A 268 9.08 15.49 -30.92
CA LYS A 268 8.75 15.40 -32.34
C LYS A 268 9.41 14.19 -33.00
N VAL A 269 10.70 13.94 -32.72
CA VAL A 269 11.42 12.78 -33.27
C VAL A 269 10.80 11.49 -32.76
N ARG A 270 10.60 11.38 -31.44
CA ARG A 270 10.00 10.21 -30.79
C ARG A 270 8.60 9.89 -31.32
N LEU A 271 7.74 10.91 -31.49
CA LEU A 271 6.38 10.72 -32.03
C LEU A 271 6.41 10.30 -33.51
N ASN A 272 7.27 10.90 -34.34
CA ASN A 272 7.40 10.49 -35.75
C ASN A 272 7.93 9.05 -35.87
N ASP A 273 8.90 8.66 -35.06
CA ASP A 273 9.41 7.28 -35.03
C ASP A 273 8.33 6.30 -34.57
N ALA A 274 7.54 6.64 -33.55
CA ALA A 274 6.43 5.82 -33.07
C ALA A 274 5.36 5.62 -34.16
N ILE A 275 4.99 6.70 -34.86
CA ILE A 275 4.03 6.66 -35.98
C ILE A 275 4.59 5.77 -37.10
N ASN A 276 5.81 6.05 -37.59
CA ASN A 276 6.42 5.29 -38.68
C ASN A 276 6.56 3.79 -38.39
N ASN A 277 6.82 3.41 -37.14
CA ASN A 277 6.94 2.01 -36.73
C ASN A 277 5.58 1.29 -36.59
N SER A 278 4.51 2.04 -36.30
CA SER A 278 3.15 1.52 -36.04
C SER A 278 2.27 1.46 -37.28
N HIS A 279 2.69 2.08 -38.39
CA HIS A 279 1.94 2.05 -39.66
C HIS A 279 1.79 0.62 -40.23
N SER A 280 0.54 0.21 -40.42
CA SER A 280 0.14 -1.13 -40.88
C SER A 280 -0.96 -1.07 -41.96
N ALA A 281 -0.82 -0.21 -42.96
CA ALA A 281 -1.77 -0.17 -44.08
C ALA A 281 -1.47 -1.27 -45.12
N LEU A 282 -2.52 -1.96 -45.58
CA LEU A 282 -2.46 -3.07 -46.55
C LEU A 282 -2.15 -2.60 -47.99
N TRP A 283 -2.45 -1.33 -48.34
CA TRP A 283 -2.30 -0.79 -49.70
C TRP A 283 -1.99 0.72 -49.72
N GLU A 284 -0.76 1.12 -49.33
CA GLU A 284 -0.27 2.49 -49.57
C GLU A 284 1.20 2.50 -50.02
N GLY A 285 1.43 2.87 -51.29
CA GLY A 285 2.64 3.54 -51.78
C GLY A 285 3.99 2.80 -51.81
N LYS A 286 4.24 1.80 -50.97
CA LYS A 286 5.47 0.97 -50.98
C LYS A 286 5.08 -0.47 -50.64
N TRP A 287 5.64 -1.42 -51.40
CA TRP A 287 5.52 -2.89 -51.28
C TRP A 287 4.93 -3.38 -49.93
N LEU A 288 3.75 -4.02 -49.98
CA LEU A 288 3.07 -4.83 -48.94
C LEU A 288 3.45 -4.50 -47.47
N GLY A 289 2.70 -3.60 -46.82
CA GLY A 289 2.88 -3.22 -45.41
C GLY A 289 2.40 -4.29 -44.41
N LYS A 290 2.84 -4.24 -43.13
CA LYS A 290 2.72 -5.32 -42.13
C LYS A 290 1.35 -6.00 -41.98
N ALA A 291 0.24 -5.34 -42.31
CA ALA A 291 -1.09 -5.95 -42.28
C ALA A 291 -1.28 -7.15 -43.23
N TRP A 292 -0.43 -7.32 -44.26
CA TRP A 292 -0.47 -8.55 -45.08
C TRP A 292 -0.05 -9.79 -44.28
N LEU A 293 0.79 -9.61 -43.25
CA LEU A 293 1.20 -10.67 -42.32
C LEU A 293 0.09 -11.02 -41.33
N GLU A 294 -1.00 -10.25 -41.24
CA GLU A 294 -2.14 -10.58 -40.37
C GLU A 294 -3.12 -11.57 -41.02
N LEU A 295 -2.92 -11.96 -42.28
CA LEU A 295 -3.79 -12.91 -42.96
C LEU A 295 -3.62 -14.33 -42.40
N PRO A 296 -4.67 -15.19 -42.47
CA PRO A 296 -4.58 -16.59 -42.08
C PRO A 296 -3.36 -17.27 -42.72
N ILE A 297 -2.66 -18.10 -41.95
CA ILE A 297 -1.40 -18.80 -42.31
C ILE A 297 -0.16 -17.89 -42.31
N LEU A 298 -0.25 -16.66 -42.81
CA LEU A 298 0.90 -15.73 -42.89
C LEU A 298 1.28 -15.17 -41.52
N ASP A 299 0.31 -15.04 -40.63
CA ASP A 299 0.45 -14.63 -39.23
C ASP A 299 1.44 -15.51 -38.43
N ALA A 300 1.57 -16.78 -38.81
CA ALA A 300 2.52 -17.70 -38.19
C ALA A 300 3.99 -17.37 -38.52
N PHE A 301 4.26 -16.55 -39.55
CA PHE A 301 5.59 -16.21 -40.02
C PHE A 301 5.98 -14.77 -39.62
N ASN A 302 5.95 -14.49 -38.31
CA ASN A 302 6.26 -13.19 -37.71
C ASN A 302 5.16 -12.13 -37.94
N GLY A 303 3.91 -12.52 -37.65
CA GLY A 303 2.77 -11.60 -37.61
C GLY A 303 2.97 -10.46 -36.60
N PRO A 304 2.35 -9.29 -36.84
CA PRO A 304 2.50 -8.16 -35.94
C PRO A 304 1.72 -8.37 -34.63
N LEU A 305 0.75 -9.29 -34.56
CA LEU A 305 -0.07 -9.58 -33.38
C LEU A 305 0.41 -10.89 -32.75
N ASP A 306 0.75 -10.87 -31.47
CA ASP A 306 1.33 -12.01 -30.78
C ASP A 306 0.81 -12.14 -29.34
N ILE A 307 0.81 -13.38 -28.85
CA ILE A 307 0.51 -13.67 -27.45
C ILE A 307 1.77 -13.39 -26.64
N GLU A 308 1.68 -12.41 -25.75
CA GLU A 308 2.75 -12.11 -24.80
C GLU A 308 2.70 -13.11 -23.65
N ASN A 309 3.84 -13.73 -23.35
CA ASN A 309 3.96 -14.74 -22.30
C ASN A 309 5.02 -14.28 -21.30
N LEU A 310 4.59 -13.97 -20.08
CA LEU A 310 5.47 -13.61 -18.98
C LEU A 310 5.59 -14.77 -17.98
N TRP A 311 6.80 -14.95 -17.49
CA TRP A 311 7.14 -15.95 -16.47
C TRP A 311 7.90 -15.23 -15.37
N SER A 312 7.38 -15.28 -14.16
CA SER A 312 8.08 -14.77 -12.98
C SER A 312 9.02 -15.84 -12.45
N ASP A 313 10.29 -15.50 -12.24
CA ASP A 313 11.23 -16.37 -11.53
C ASP A 313 10.92 -16.37 -10.02
N ASP A 314 11.02 -17.54 -9.38
CA ASP A 314 10.79 -17.79 -7.94
C ASP A 314 9.39 -17.48 -7.35
N LEU A 315 8.46 -16.93 -8.15
CA LEU A 315 7.06 -16.73 -7.76
C LEU A 315 6.19 -17.89 -8.27
N GLU A 316 5.89 -18.81 -7.37
CA GLU A 316 5.10 -20.02 -7.65
C GLU A 316 3.64 -19.91 -7.18
N GLN A 317 2.77 -20.72 -7.75
CA GLN A 317 1.38 -20.93 -7.35
C GLN A 317 1.18 -22.39 -6.96
N ASP A 318 0.40 -22.64 -5.91
CA ASP A 318 0.20 -23.99 -5.35
C ASP A 318 -1.04 -24.64 -5.99
N TYR A 319 -0.84 -25.65 -6.83
CA TYR A 319 -1.94 -26.47 -7.33
C TYR A 319 -1.97 -27.79 -6.57
N ASN A 320 -2.83 -27.87 -5.56
CA ASN A 320 -3.13 -29.10 -4.84
C ASN A 320 -1.85 -29.92 -4.56
N PHE A 321 -0.96 -29.38 -3.72
CA PHE A 321 0.29 -30.00 -3.27
C PHE A 321 1.47 -29.93 -4.25
N LYS A 322 1.34 -29.21 -5.36
CA LYS A 322 2.44 -28.97 -6.30
C LYS A 322 2.58 -27.50 -6.61
N LYS A 323 3.75 -26.95 -6.30
CA LYS A 323 4.13 -25.62 -6.74
C LYS A 323 4.49 -25.62 -8.21
N VAL A 324 3.92 -24.70 -8.96
CA VAL A 324 4.26 -24.45 -10.36
C VAL A 324 4.59 -22.98 -10.53
N ARG A 325 5.47 -22.67 -11.48
CA ARG A 325 5.78 -21.28 -11.83
C ARG A 325 4.50 -20.56 -12.26
N ARG A 326 4.31 -19.33 -11.79
CA ARG A 326 3.22 -18.48 -12.27
C ARG A 326 3.43 -18.14 -13.73
N PHE A 327 2.33 -18.18 -14.47
CA PHE A 327 2.28 -17.95 -15.90
C PHE A 327 1.28 -16.86 -16.20
N ASP A 328 1.62 -15.93 -17.09
CA ASP A 328 0.82 -14.73 -17.32
C ASP A 328 0.79 -14.33 -18.80
N ARG A 329 -0.41 -14.06 -19.30
CA ARG A 329 -0.72 -13.58 -20.66
C ARG A 329 -1.61 -12.34 -20.64
N CYS A 330 -1.84 -11.71 -19.49
CA CYS A 330 -2.73 -10.57 -19.34
C CYS A 330 -2.29 -9.40 -20.23
N THR A 331 -0.97 -9.23 -20.43
CA THR A 331 -0.40 -8.18 -21.29
C THR A 331 -0.75 -8.36 -22.77
N THR A 332 -1.20 -9.55 -23.18
CA THR A 332 -1.72 -9.81 -24.53
C THR A 332 -2.91 -8.90 -24.84
N CYS A 333 -3.82 -8.67 -23.89
CA CYS A 333 -4.97 -7.77 -24.05
C CYS A 333 -4.74 -6.39 -23.44
N HIS A 334 -3.96 -6.30 -22.36
CA HIS A 334 -3.72 -5.06 -21.60
C HIS A 334 -2.50 -4.26 -22.09
N GLN A 335 -2.30 -4.14 -23.40
CA GLN A 335 -1.06 -3.58 -23.99
C GLN A 335 -0.75 -2.11 -23.61
N MET A 336 -1.74 -1.35 -23.15
CA MET A 336 -1.58 0.06 -22.79
C MET A 336 -1.21 0.29 -21.32
N MET A 337 -1.15 -0.77 -20.51
CA MET A 337 -0.97 -0.70 -19.07
C MET A 337 0.34 0.00 -18.65
N GLU A 338 1.42 -0.16 -19.42
CA GLU A 338 2.76 0.41 -19.13
C GLU A 338 2.99 1.79 -19.75
N LYS A 339 2.06 2.28 -20.59
CA LYS A 339 2.25 3.53 -21.31
C LYS A 339 2.30 4.67 -20.31
N SER A 340 3.42 5.39 -20.28
CA SER A 340 3.57 6.60 -19.49
C SER A 340 3.20 7.85 -20.30
N PHE A 341 2.92 8.93 -19.61
CA PHE A 341 2.79 10.23 -20.21
C PHE A 341 4.16 10.69 -20.77
N PRO A 342 4.20 11.32 -21.96
CA PRO A 342 5.44 11.87 -22.52
C PRO A 342 6.22 12.74 -21.52
N GLY A 343 7.52 12.47 -21.37
CA GLY A 343 8.40 13.21 -20.45
C GLY A 343 8.20 12.91 -18.96
N GLN A 344 7.21 12.09 -18.59
CA GLN A 344 6.88 11.77 -17.20
C GLN A 344 6.72 10.24 -17.04
N ALA A 345 7.82 9.57 -16.68
CA ALA A 345 7.90 8.10 -16.66
C ALA A 345 6.94 7.42 -15.66
N THR A 346 6.52 8.13 -14.60
CA THR A 346 5.65 7.60 -13.54
C THR A 346 4.19 8.01 -13.69
N GLU A 347 3.88 8.89 -14.65
CA GLU A 347 2.52 9.35 -14.89
C GLU A 347 1.87 8.47 -15.96
N PRO A 348 0.63 7.98 -15.75
CA PRO A 348 -0.07 7.15 -16.73
C PRO A 348 -0.33 7.94 -18.02
N GLY A 349 -0.04 7.29 -19.14
CA GLY A 349 -0.28 7.81 -20.47
C GLY A 349 -1.78 7.91 -20.79
N PHE A 350 -2.54 6.91 -20.35
CA PHE A 350 -3.99 6.83 -20.46
C PHE A 350 -4.59 6.57 -19.06
N VAL A 351 -5.19 7.60 -18.44
CA VAL A 351 -5.85 7.43 -17.14
C VAL A 351 -7.10 6.56 -17.27
N SER A 352 -7.50 5.89 -16.18
CA SER A 352 -8.77 5.15 -16.15
C SER A 352 -9.96 6.09 -16.39
N GLU A 353 -10.96 5.58 -17.11
CA GLU A 353 -12.18 6.32 -17.42
C GLU A 353 -12.88 6.86 -16.18
N ARG A 354 -13.27 8.13 -16.24
CA ARG A 354 -14.09 8.80 -15.24
C ARG A 354 -14.83 9.99 -15.82
N THR A 355 -15.87 10.42 -15.12
CA THR A 355 -16.62 11.62 -15.43
C THR A 355 -16.20 12.75 -14.50
N ILE A 356 -15.90 13.92 -15.05
CA ILE A 356 -15.54 15.14 -14.31
C ILE A 356 -16.35 16.33 -14.83
N GLU A 357 -16.61 17.30 -13.95
CA GLU A 357 -17.21 18.58 -14.33
C GLU A 357 -16.11 19.63 -14.53
N ILE A 358 -16.15 20.31 -15.68
CA ILE A 358 -15.17 21.33 -16.06
C ILE A 358 -15.91 22.64 -16.35
N VAL A 359 -15.43 23.73 -15.76
CA VAL A 359 -15.84 25.10 -16.08
C VAL A 359 -14.87 25.69 -17.09
N LEU A 360 -15.38 25.95 -18.28
CA LEU A 360 -14.63 26.53 -19.39
C LEU A 360 -15.00 28.01 -19.56
N GLN A 361 -14.00 28.87 -19.42
CA GLN A 361 -14.16 30.31 -19.64
C GLN A 361 -14.34 30.64 -21.13
N VAL A 362 -15.29 31.52 -21.45
CA VAL A 362 -15.55 31.98 -22.82
C VAL A 362 -14.48 33.01 -23.22
N PRO A 363 -13.67 32.73 -24.26
CA PRO A 363 -12.62 33.65 -24.70
C PRO A 363 -13.22 34.88 -25.39
N ALA A 364 -12.51 36.01 -25.32
CA ALA A 364 -12.92 37.23 -26.01
C ALA A 364 -13.04 37.03 -27.53
N LEU A 365 -13.90 37.81 -28.17
CA LEU A 365 -14.05 37.81 -29.63
C LEU A 365 -12.74 38.22 -30.31
N VAL A 366 -12.29 37.42 -31.27
CA VAL A 366 -11.08 37.72 -32.05
C VAL A 366 -11.41 38.76 -33.11
N MET A 367 -10.75 39.92 -32.97
CA MET A 367 -10.82 41.04 -33.90
C MET A 367 -9.73 40.89 -34.98
N GLN A 368 -10.06 41.24 -36.22
CA GLN A 368 -9.14 41.31 -37.35
C GLN A 368 -9.17 42.72 -37.96
N ASP A 369 -8.08 43.15 -38.57
CA ASP A 369 -8.07 44.42 -39.30
C ASP A 369 -8.97 44.30 -40.54
N LYS A 370 -9.87 45.26 -40.72
CA LYS A 370 -10.66 45.41 -41.94
C LYS A 370 -9.71 45.68 -43.08
N THR A 371 -9.78 44.88 -44.14
CA THR A 371 -8.94 45.08 -45.33
C THR A 371 -9.75 45.57 -46.52
N ASP A 372 -9.14 46.40 -47.37
CA ASP A 372 -9.69 46.77 -48.67
C ASP A 372 -9.64 45.59 -49.66
N LEU A 373 -10.20 45.77 -50.87
CA LEU A 373 -10.20 44.74 -51.94
C LEU A 373 -8.80 44.35 -52.45
N LYS A 374 -7.74 45.02 -51.98
CA LYS A 374 -6.33 44.74 -52.30
C LYS A 374 -5.56 44.18 -51.10
N GLY A 375 -6.23 43.94 -49.97
CA GLY A 375 -5.63 43.37 -48.76
C GLY A 375 -4.93 44.38 -47.85
N ASN A 376 -5.11 45.69 -48.05
CA ASN A 376 -4.53 46.71 -47.17
C ASN A 376 -5.47 47.01 -46.01
N ALA A 377 -4.95 47.15 -44.79
CA ALA A 377 -5.73 47.55 -43.63
C ALA A 377 -6.40 48.93 -43.86
N ILE A 378 -7.71 48.99 -43.65
CA ILE A 378 -8.52 50.19 -43.70
C ILE A 378 -8.22 50.97 -42.43
N LEU A 379 -7.60 52.14 -42.57
CA LEU A 379 -7.24 52.98 -41.43
C LEU A 379 -8.42 53.90 -41.05
N ASP A 380 -8.59 54.16 -39.76
CA ASP A 380 -9.51 55.16 -39.23
C ASP A 380 -8.95 56.59 -39.40
N GLU A 381 -9.73 57.60 -38.98
CA GLU A 381 -9.34 59.01 -39.10
C GLU A 381 -8.09 59.38 -38.26
N GLU A 382 -7.66 58.51 -37.35
CA GLU A 382 -6.49 58.65 -36.48
C GLU A 382 -5.27 57.86 -37.00
N GLY A 383 -5.43 57.10 -38.10
CA GLY A 383 -4.38 56.30 -38.72
C GLY A 383 -4.21 54.89 -38.14
N ASN A 384 -5.13 54.43 -37.28
CA ASN A 384 -5.13 53.07 -36.74
C ASN A 384 -5.97 52.14 -37.64
N ALA A 385 -5.62 50.86 -37.73
CA ALA A 385 -6.42 49.90 -38.49
C ALA A 385 -7.82 49.73 -37.87
N GLN A 386 -8.87 49.92 -38.67
CA GLN A 386 -10.23 49.61 -38.27
C GLN A 386 -10.35 48.11 -38.06
N GLN A 387 -10.94 47.70 -36.95
CA GLN A 387 -11.11 46.28 -36.61
C GLN A 387 -12.54 45.79 -36.86
N GLU A 388 -12.69 44.54 -37.26
CA GLU A 388 -13.96 43.81 -37.33
C GLU A 388 -13.82 42.42 -36.67
N SER A 389 -14.93 41.81 -36.28
CA SER A 389 -14.89 40.43 -35.77
C SER A 389 -14.52 39.48 -36.91
N ARG A 390 -13.54 38.60 -36.68
CA ARG A 390 -13.14 37.58 -37.64
C ARG A 390 -14.35 36.70 -38.02
N SER A 391 -14.58 36.52 -39.32
CA SER A 391 -15.72 35.74 -39.80
C SER A 391 -15.54 34.25 -39.54
N VAL A 392 -16.60 33.61 -39.05
CA VAL A 392 -16.68 32.15 -38.90
C VAL A 392 -17.11 31.58 -40.26
N GLY A 393 -16.38 30.60 -40.78
CA GLY A 393 -16.75 29.95 -42.05
C GLY A 393 -17.92 28.98 -41.91
N ASP A 394 -18.64 28.75 -43.01
CA ASP A 394 -19.87 27.95 -43.04
C ASP A 394 -19.63 26.42 -43.05
N SER A 395 -18.41 25.96 -43.37
CA SER A 395 -18.07 24.53 -43.36
C SER A 395 -17.60 24.05 -41.98
N ALA A 396 -17.78 22.75 -41.72
CA ALA A 396 -17.33 22.11 -40.47
C ALA A 396 -15.81 22.31 -40.25
N ASP A 397 -15.00 22.14 -41.29
CA ASP A 397 -13.55 22.32 -41.21
C ASP A 397 -13.17 23.77 -40.82
N GLN A 398 -13.87 24.76 -41.38
CA GLN A 398 -13.63 26.16 -41.04
C GLN A 398 -14.04 26.50 -39.61
N ARG A 399 -15.13 25.92 -39.09
CA ARG A 399 -15.53 26.06 -37.68
C ARG A 399 -14.50 25.46 -36.73
N GLN A 400 -14.03 24.25 -37.04
CA GLN A 400 -13.00 23.56 -36.26
C GLN A 400 -11.67 24.34 -36.26
N GLN A 401 -11.28 24.90 -37.41
CA GLN A 401 -10.08 25.73 -37.50
C GLN A 401 -10.22 27.04 -36.72
N PHE A 402 -11.39 27.69 -36.76
CA PHE A 402 -11.64 28.88 -35.96
C PHE A 402 -11.59 28.59 -34.46
N LEU A 403 -12.17 27.48 -33.99
CA LEU A 403 -12.09 27.06 -32.59
C LEU A 403 -10.65 26.83 -32.11
N ALA A 404 -9.80 26.29 -32.97
CA ALA A 404 -8.39 26.04 -32.68
C ALA A 404 -7.55 27.34 -32.64
N ASP A 405 -7.70 28.22 -33.64
CA ASP A 405 -6.80 29.37 -33.84
C ASP A 405 -7.33 30.70 -33.27
N GLY A 406 -8.65 30.84 -33.10
CA GLY A 406 -9.31 32.10 -32.76
C GLY A 406 -10.47 31.98 -31.76
N GLY A 407 -10.62 30.82 -31.11
CA GLY A 407 -11.67 30.55 -30.14
C GLY A 407 -11.10 30.00 -28.84
N TYR A 408 -11.63 28.84 -28.45
CA TYR A 408 -11.31 28.20 -27.17
C TYR A 408 -9.96 27.48 -27.17
N GLY A 409 -9.31 27.33 -28.33
CA GLY A 409 -8.05 26.63 -28.54
C GLY A 409 -8.21 25.11 -28.53
N LEU A 410 -9.27 24.61 -29.17
CA LEU A 410 -9.60 23.19 -29.20
C LEU A 410 -10.08 22.76 -30.60
N ARG A 411 -9.93 21.46 -30.90
CA ARG A 411 -10.47 20.85 -32.12
C ARG A 411 -11.03 19.47 -31.83
N PHE A 412 -12.19 19.15 -32.38
CA PHE A 412 -12.80 17.84 -32.24
C PHE A 412 -12.38 16.89 -33.38
N SER A 413 -12.30 15.60 -33.05
CA SER A 413 -12.13 14.54 -34.05
C SER A 413 -13.45 14.31 -34.79
N PRO A 414 -13.44 14.07 -36.12
CA PRO A 414 -14.65 13.70 -36.88
C PRO A 414 -15.29 12.39 -36.42
N THR A 415 -14.49 11.48 -35.88
CA THR A 415 -14.91 10.19 -35.30
C THR A 415 -14.29 10.06 -33.93
N GLY A 416 -15.04 9.54 -32.95
CA GLY A 416 -14.49 9.34 -31.61
C GLY A 416 -13.28 8.40 -31.56
N LEU A 417 -12.54 8.47 -30.46
CA LEU A 417 -11.33 7.68 -30.27
C LEU A 417 -11.65 6.20 -30.00
N TYR A 418 -12.69 5.95 -29.20
CA TYR A 418 -13.12 4.62 -28.78
C TYR A 418 -14.50 4.28 -29.36
N SER A 419 -15.57 5.00 -28.98
CA SER A 419 -16.86 4.89 -29.66
C SER A 419 -16.92 5.86 -30.84
N SER A 420 -17.51 5.45 -31.97
CA SER A 420 -17.63 6.30 -33.17
C SER A 420 -18.38 7.60 -32.91
N ASP A 421 -19.34 7.55 -31.97
CA ASP A 421 -20.28 8.64 -31.68
C ASP A 421 -19.77 9.59 -30.58
N ASP A 422 -18.57 9.34 -30.05
CA ASP A 422 -17.97 10.18 -29.01
C ASP A 422 -17.47 11.52 -29.58
N VAL A 423 -17.86 12.63 -28.94
CA VAL A 423 -17.32 13.96 -29.23
C VAL A 423 -15.94 14.11 -28.59
N THR A 424 -14.93 13.53 -29.24
CA THR A 424 -13.56 13.46 -28.70
C THR A 424 -12.72 14.67 -29.11
N ILE A 425 -11.95 15.24 -28.17
CA ILE A 425 -10.99 16.31 -28.42
C ILE A 425 -9.72 15.74 -29.08
N SER A 426 -9.38 16.25 -30.26
CA SER A 426 -8.21 15.86 -31.07
C SER A 426 -7.01 16.80 -30.92
N PHE A 427 -7.21 18.00 -30.35
CA PHE A 427 -6.17 19.02 -30.20
C PHE A 427 -6.57 20.01 -29.12
N VAL A 428 -5.59 20.39 -28.28
CA VAL A 428 -5.70 21.49 -27.32
C VAL A 428 -4.49 22.41 -27.48
N ALA A 429 -4.72 23.68 -27.79
CA ALA A 429 -3.64 24.64 -27.99
C ALA A 429 -2.96 24.97 -26.63
N PRO A 430 -1.61 25.03 -26.59
CA PRO A 430 -0.88 25.56 -25.44
C PRO A 430 -1.34 27.00 -25.13
N ASN A 431 -1.54 27.33 -23.85
CA ASN A 431 -1.98 28.66 -23.38
C ASN A 431 -3.41 29.10 -23.80
N SER A 432 -4.29 28.16 -24.14
CA SER A 432 -5.69 28.43 -24.50
C SER A 432 -6.66 28.49 -23.31
N ALA A 433 -7.90 28.95 -23.56
CA ALA A 433 -8.98 28.85 -22.58
C ALA A 433 -9.29 27.39 -22.22
N ALA A 434 -9.28 26.49 -23.21
CA ALA A 434 -9.43 25.05 -22.99
C ALA A 434 -8.37 24.47 -22.06
N LYS A 435 -7.10 24.86 -22.24
CA LYS A 435 -6.01 24.37 -21.39
C LYS A 435 -6.04 24.94 -19.96
N ARG A 436 -6.69 26.10 -19.77
CA ARG A 436 -6.87 26.76 -18.46
C ARG A 436 -8.22 26.47 -17.80
N ALA A 437 -9.03 25.58 -18.36
CA ALA A 437 -10.34 25.26 -17.80
C ALA A 437 -10.20 24.69 -16.38
N GLU A 438 -11.12 25.05 -15.49
CA GLU A 438 -11.07 24.67 -14.08
C GLU A 438 -11.95 23.43 -13.86
N ILE A 439 -11.48 22.49 -13.04
CA ILE A 439 -12.27 21.32 -12.65
C ILE A 439 -13.07 21.73 -11.41
N THR A 440 -14.39 21.61 -11.48
CA THR A 440 -15.28 21.87 -10.33
C THR A 440 -15.43 20.57 -9.57
N GLU A 441 -15.30 20.64 -8.24
CA GLU A 441 -14.98 19.55 -7.31
C GLU A 441 -15.15 18.11 -7.82
N PRO A 442 -14.11 17.25 -7.76
CA PRO A 442 -14.36 15.81 -7.85
C PRO A 442 -15.32 15.45 -6.71
N PHE A 443 -16.40 14.71 -6.98
CA PHE A 443 -17.27 14.17 -5.94
C PHE A 443 -16.39 13.55 -4.84
N ASN A 444 -16.19 14.30 -3.75
CA ASN A 444 -15.26 13.94 -2.71
C ASN A 444 -16.03 13.07 -1.72
N LEU A 445 -15.86 11.76 -1.84
CA LEU A 445 -16.56 10.76 -1.05
C LEU A 445 -15.69 10.34 0.13
N ASP A 446 -15.15 11.34 0.84
CA ASP A 446 -14.45 11.18 2.12
C ASP A 446 -15.42 11.20 3.31
N ASN A 447 -16.73 11.36 3.08
CA ASN A 447 -17.72 11.19 4.13
C ASN A 447 -17.91 9.71 4.42
N GLU A 448 -17.79 9.34 5.70
CA GLU A 448 -18.10 8.02 6.24
C GLU A 448 -19.51 7.61 5.81
N PHE A 449 -19.61 6.70 4.83
CA PHE A 449 -20.89 6.09 4.50
C PHE A 449 -21.35 5.25 5.68
N THR A 450 -22.58 5.45 6.10
CA THR A 450 -23.26 4.54 7.01
C THR A 450 -23.36 3.16 6.35
N GLY A 451 -23.36 2.08 7.15
CA GLY A 451 -23.49 0.72 6.61
C GLY A 451 -24.74 0.52 5.74
N ASP A 452 -25.78 1.34 5.98
CA ASP A 452 -27.03 1.35 5.23
C ASP A 452 -26.89 2.03 3.84
N GLU A 453 -26.03 3.04 3.73
CA GLU A 453 -25.68 3.70 2.45
C GLU A 453 -24.77 2.82 1.60
N ILE A 454 -23.85 2.07 2.23
CA ILE A 454 -23.05 1.04 1.55
C ILE A 454 -23.97 -0.06 1.02
N LEU A 455 -24.91 -0.54 1.82
CA LEU A 455 -25.88 -1.55 1.41
C LEU A 455 -26.78 -1.04 0.27
N LYS A 456 -27.28 0.19 0.36
CA LYS A 456 -28.12 0.81 -0.70
C LYS A 456 -27.35 1.08 -1.98
N SER A 457 -26.10 1.52 -1.90
CA SER A 457 -25.25 1.75 -3.08
C SER A 457 -24.84 0.46 -3.78
N LEU A 458 -24.64 -0.64 -3.05
CA LEU A 458 -24.43 -1.96 -3.62
C LEU A 458 -25.65 -2.49 -4.42
N LEU A 459 -26.82 -1.88 -4.22
CA LEU A 459 -28.10 -2.27 -4.81
C LEU A 459 -28.61 -1.30 -5.90
N GLN A 460 -27.95 -0.16 -6.14
CA GLN A 460 -28.38 0.87 -7.11
C GLN A 460 -27.66 0.78 -8.47
N SER A 461 -28.37 1.10 -9.56
CA SER A 461 -27.84 1.08 -10.93
C SER A 461 -26.90 2.26 -11.22
N GLU A 462 -25.85 2.03 -12.02
CA GLU A 462 -24.77 2.99 -12.39
C GLU A 462 -25.21 4.37 -12.92
N ASN A 463 -26.49 4.57 -13.28
CA ASN A 463 -26.97 5.84 -13.82
C ASN A 463 -27.27 6.91 -12.76
N ASP A 464 -27.33 6.57 -11.47
CA ASP A 464 -27.47 7.52 -10.39
C ASP A 464 -26.34 7.28 -9.36
N ALA A 465 -25.35 8.18 -9.35
CA ALA A 465 -24.37 8.41 -8.29
C ALA A 465 -24.00 7.19 -7.40
N SER A 466 -23.18 6.27 -7.93
CA SER A 466 -22.49 5.31 -7.07
C SER A 466 -21.51 6.07 -6.13
N PRO A 467 -21.68 6.01 -4.80
CA PRO A 467 -20.84 6.74 -3.84
C PRO A 467 -19.48 6.08 -3.59
N ILE A 468 -19.08 5.10 -4.41
CA ILE A 468 -17.75 4.49 -4.33
C ILE A 468 -17.00 4.82 -5.60
N LYS A 469 -16.50 6.06 -5.70
CA LYS A 469 -15.48 6.44 -6.69
C LYS A 469 -14.22 6.92 -5.97
N ASN A 470 -13.35 5.95 -5.73
CA ASN A 470 -11.91 6.02 -5.42
C ASN A 470 -11.29 7.43 -5.32
N SER A 471 -11.07 7.89 -4.08
CA SER A 471 -10.22 9.04 -3.73
C SER A 471 -8.78 8.95 -4.28
N THR A 472 -8.32 7.77 -4.71
CA THR A 472 -7.00 7.58 -5.32
C THR A 472 -6.85 8.11 -6.76
N LEU A 473 -7.94 8.45 -7.46
CA LEU A 473 -7.86 8.94 -8.84
C LEU A 473 -7.65 10.46 -8.95
N ALA A 474 -7.68 11.20 -7.85
CA ALA A 474 -7.34 12.63 -7.82
C ALA A 474 -5.90 12.88 -8.31
N ARG A 475 -4.97 11.96 -8.02
CA ARG A 475 -3.52 12.07 -8.29
C ARG A 475 -3.16 12.44 -9.72
N HIS A 476 -3.84 11.85 -10.71
CA HIS A 476 -3.54 12.08 -12.13
C HIS A 476 -4.50 13.08 -12.79
N THR A 477 -5.19 13.89 -11.98
CA THR A 477 -6.09 14.93 -12.47
C THR A 477 -5.31 16.16 -12.85
N ARG A 478 -5.02 16.31 -14.14
CA ARG A 478 -4.40 17.53 -14.65
C ARG A 478 -5.48 18.58 -14.92
N PRO A 479 -5.22 19.87 -14.62
CA PRO A 479 -6.17 20.95 -14.89
C PRO A 479 -6.37 21.14 -16.40
N GLY A 480 -7.50 21.75 -16.77
CA GLY A 480 -7.86 22.01 -18.16
C GLY A 480 -8.42 20.80 -18.90
N LEU A 481 -8.80 21.01 -20.16
CA LEU A 481 -9.14 19.98 -21.12
C LEU A 481 -7.88 19.33 -21.71
N GLU A 482 -7.98 18.05 -22.06
CA GLU A 482 -6.90 17.25 -22.63
C GLU A 482 -7.29 16.61 -23.98
N VAL A 483 -6.29 16.27 -24.79
CA VAL A 483 -6.48 15.44 -25.97
C VAL A 483 -6.98 14.06 -25.53
N GLY A 484 -8.05 13.59 -26.18
CA GLY A 484 -8.74 12.35 -25.84
C GLY A 484 -9.94 12.53 -24.90
N ASP A 485 -10.13 13.69 -24.28
CA ASP A 485 -11.34 13.97 -23.50
C ASP A 485 -12.59 13.91 -24.39
N VAL A 486 -13.67 13.32 -23.86
CA VAL A 486 -14.98 13.24 -24.54
C VAL A 486 -15.96 14.19 -23.86
N ILE A 487 -16.54 15.11 -24.62
CA ILE A 487 -17.60 15.99 -24.11
C ILE A 487 -18.92 15.22 -24.11
N VAL A 488 -19.47 14.99 -22.92
CA VAL A 488 -20.74 14.27 -22.72
C VAL A 488 -21.91 15.23 -22.74
N SER A 489 -21.79 16.36 -22.04
CA SER A 489 -22.82 17.39 -22.02
C SER A 489 -22.26 18.81 -21.88
N ILE A 490 -23.07 19.79 -22.29
CA ILE A 490 -22.78 21.23 -22.19
C ILE A 490 -23.99 21.88 -21.50
N ASP A 491 -23.76 22.48 -20.34
CA ASP A 491 -24.79 23.07 -19.46
C ASP A 491 -25.97 22.12 -19.19
N GLY A 492 -25.69 20.81 -19.08
CA GLY A 492 -26.68 19.76 -18.84
C GLY A 492 -27.28 19.13 -20.10
N ASP A 493 -27.06 19.68 -21.29
CA ASP A 493 -27.56 19.10 -22.54
C ASP A 493 -26.57 18.07 -23.11
N MET A 494 -27.03 16.85 -23.33
CA MET A 494 -26.23 15.76 -23.92
C MET A 494 -25.82 16.06 -25.37
N VAL A 495 -24.60 15.68 -25.75
CA VAL A 495 -24.06 15.90 -27.10
C VAL A 495 -23.44 14.64 -27.69
N THR A 496 -23.64 14.44 -28.99
CA THR A 496 -23.15 13.27 -29.74
C THR A 496 -22.55 13.63 -31.10
N ASN A 497 -22.59 14.91 -31.49
CA ASN A 497 -22.09 15.35 -32.79
C ASN A 497 -21.03 16.46 -32.63
N PRO A 498 -19.78 16.24 -33.10
CA PRO A 498 -18.69 17.19 -32.91
C PRO A 498 -18.89 18.52 -33.63
N ASP A 499 -19.59 18.55 -34.75
CA ASP A 499 -19.87 19.80 -35.48
C ASP A 499 -20.95 20.64 -34.79
N VAL A 500 -21.96 19.98 -34.20
CA VAL A 500 -22.99 20.65 -33.38
C VAL A 500 -22.37 21.27 -32.14
N VAL A 501 -21.46 20.54 -31.49
CA VAL A 501 -20.69 21.07 -30.34
C VAL A 501 -19.85 22.26 -30.77
N ALA A 502 -19.14 22.17 -31.89
CA ALA A 502 -18.34 23.28 -32.40
C ALA A 502 -19.20 24.53 -32.69
N ALA A 503 -20.35 24.36 -33.33
CA ALA A 503 -21.29 25.45 -33.58
C ALA A 503 -21.83 26.08 -32.29
N ARG A 504 -22.13 25.27 -31.27
CA ARG A 504 -22.61 25.75 -29.96
C ARG A 504 -21.55 26.57 -29.21
N PHE A 505 -20.30 26.14 -29.24
CA PHE A 505 -19.19 26.88 -28.65
C PHE A 505 -19.02 28.25 -29.34
N LEU A 506 -19.04 28.28 -30.67
CA LEU A 506 -18.92 29.51 -31.45
C LEU A 506 -20.10 30.46 -31.24
N ALA A 507 -21.32 29.94 -31.17
CA ALA A 507 -22.51 30.73 -30.86
C ALA A 507 -22.43 31.35 -29.46
N THR A 508 -21.93 30.58 -28.48
CA THR A 508 -21.72 31.08 -27.11
C THR A 508 -20.68 32.20 -27.06
N GLN A 509 -19.60 32.09 -27.83
CA GLN A 509 -18.57 33.14 -27.90
C GLN A 509 -19.13 34.47 -28.45
N GLN A 510 -20.19 34.42 -29.27
CA GLN A 510 -20.87 35.61 -29.79
C GLN A 510 -21.94 36.18 -28.83
N GLU A 511 -22.31 35.42 -27.80
CA GLU A 511 -23.31 35.82 -26.82
C GLU A 511 -22.64 36.57 -25.64
N ALA A 512 -22.75 37.90 -25.65
CA ALA A 512 -22.09 38.75 -24.64
C ALA A 512 -22.54 38.51 -23.18
N SER A 513 -23.68 37.84 -22.95
CA SER A 513 -24.20 37.51 -21.61
C SER A 513 -23.55 36.30 -20.96
N LYS A 514 -22.85 35.44 -21.71
CA LYS A 514 -22.35 34.16 -21.21
C LYS A 514 -20.82 34.16 -21.11
N THR A 515 -20.33 34.11 -19.87
CA THR A 515 -18.89 34.17 -19.58
C THR A 515 -18.25 32.81 -19.32
N GLU A 516 -19.06 31.79 -19.00
CA GLU A 516 -18.62 30.44 -18.70
C GLU A 516 -19.54 29.36 -19.29
N LEU A 517 -18.97 28.18 -19.50
CA LEU A 517 -19.64 26.96 -19.94
C LEU A 517 -19.36 25.85 -18.94
N LYS A 518 -20.41 25.14 -18.49
CA LYS A 518 -20.26 23.94 -17.66
C LYS A 518 -20.25 22.71 -18.55
N LEU A 519 -19.17 21.94 -18.50
CA LEU A 519 -18.97 20.76 -19.32
C LEU A 519 -18.93 19.52 -18.43
N VAL A 520 -19.68 18.48 -18.81
CA VAL A 520 -19.45 17.14 -18.28
C VAL A 520 -18.54 16.41 -19.25
N VAL A 521 -17.37 16.01 -18.77
CA VAL A 521 -16.31 15.41 -19.59
C VAL A 521 -16.02 14.00 -19.10
N ARG A 522 -16.01 13.04 -20.02
CA ARG A 522 -15.48 11.70 -19.78
C ARG A 522 -14.00 11.72 -20.15
N ARG A 523 -13.14 11.59 -19.15
CA ARG A 523 -11.68 11.58 -19.26
C ARG A 523 -11.14 10.17 -19.06
N GLY A 524 -10.15 9.80 -19.87
CA GLY A 524 -9.48 8.52 -19.76
C GLY A 524 -10.09 7.44 -20.65
N MET A 525 -9.63 6.21 -20.44
CA MET A 525 -10.03 5.04 -21.22
C MET A 525 -10.57 3.94 -20.32
N GLY A 526 -11.56 3.19 -20.79
CA GLY A 526 -12.01 1.96 -20.14
C GLY A 526 -10.94 0.87 -20.17
N HIS A 527 -11.04 -0.13 -19.29
CA HIS A 527 -10.22 -1.33 -19.40
C HIS A 527 -10.60 -2.13 -20.66
N PRO A 528 -9.63 -2.74 -21.38
CA PRO A 528 -8.22 -2.90 -21.02
C PRO A 528 -7.27 -1.79 -21.52
N PHE A 529 -7.77 -0.69 -22.07
CA PHE A 529 -6.97 0.35 -22.75
C PHE A 529 -6.40 1.43 -21.81
N ALA A 530 -6.78 1.41 -20.53
CA ALA A 530 -6.18 2.27 -19.52
C ALA A 530 -4.74 1.83 -19.15
N SER A 531 -3.88 2.81 -18.89
CA SER A 531 -2.60 2.64 -18.23
C SER A 531 -2.77 2.34 -16.74
N HIS A 532 -1.77 1.71 -16.11
CA HIS A 532 -1.81 1.42 -14.69
C HIS A 532 -1.83 2.73 -13.89
N PRO A 533 -2.75 2.91 -12.92
CA PRO A 533 -2.91 4.17 -12.20
C PRO A 533 -1.78 4.50 -11.22
N ARG A 534 -0.73 3.68 -11.15
CA ARG A 534 0.40 3.83 -10.24
C ARG A 534 1.68 3.31 -10.90
N LEU A 535 2.10 3.92 -12.00
CA LEU A 535 3.33 3.54 -12.72
C LEU A 535 4.60 3.79 -11.89
N ASP A 536 4.51 4.64 -10.87
CA ASP A 536 5.52 4.82 -9.83
C ASP A 536 5.75 3.55 -8.99
N LEU A 537 4.69 2.75 -8.79
CA LEU A 537 4.73 1.53 -7.99
C LEU A 537 4.76 0.26 -8.82
N TYR A 538 4.11 0.23 -9.98
CA TYR A 538 3.88 -0.98 -10.77
C TYR A 538 4.19 -0.80 -12.25
N LEU A 539 4.64 -1.87 -12.89
CA LEU A 539 4.87 -2.07 -14.33
C LEU A 539 5.98 -1.21 -14.95
N GLY A 540 6.07 0.08 -14.61
CA GLY A 540 7.03 1.02 -15.16
C GLY A 540 8.49 0.64 -14.91
N SER A 541 9.40 1.09 -15.77
CA SER A 541 10.83 0.77 -15.68
C SER A 541 11.51 1.27 -14.40
N LEU A 542 10.95 2.31 -13.78
CA LEU A 542 11.40 2.88 -12.50
C LEU A 542 10.64 2.33 -11.29
N SER A 543 9.62 1.50 -11.52
CA SER A 543 8.79 0.94 -10.46
C SER A 543 9.54 -0.18 -9.72
N PRO A 544 9.27 -0.36 -8.41
CA PRO A 544 9.75 -1.51 -7.66
C PRO A 544 9.10 -2.85 -8.09
N HIS A 545 7.96 -2.80 -8.77
CA HIS A 545 7.22 -3.97 -9.28
C HIS A 545 7.14 -3.95 -10.81
N LYS A 546 8.28 -4.14 -11.49
CA LYS A 546 8.36 -4.19 -12.95
C LYS A 546 7.57 -5.37 -13.50
N VAL A 547 6.94 -5.21 -14.66
CA VAL A 547 6.13 -6.30 -15.26
C VAL A 547 6.96 -7.56 -15.50
N ALA A 548 8.23 -7.40 -15.89
CA ALA A 548 9.09 -8.51 -16.28
C ALA A 548 9.45 -9.41 -15.09
N ASP A 549 9.43 -8.84 -13.88
CA ASP A 549 9.82 -9.55 -12.66
C ASP A 549 8.58 -10.15 -11.95
N PHE A 550 7.46 -9.43 -11.98
CA PHE A 550 6.27 -9.77 -11.18
C PHE A 550 5.09 -10.29 -11.99
N ALA A 551 4.97 -9.91 -13.27
CA ALA A 551 3.77 -10.09 -14.09
C ALA A 551 2.49 -9.53 -13.40
N CYS A 552 1.29 -9.89 -13.88
CA CYS A 552 0.01 -9.37 -13.40
C CYS A 552 -0.64 -10.30 -12.36
N THR A 553 -0.59 -11.61 -12.57
CA THR A 553 -1.26 -12.64 -11.75
C THR A 553 -0.74 -12.71 -10.32
N ILE A 554 0.46 -12.21 -10.01
CA ILE A 554 0.93 -12.14 -8.63
C ILE A 554 0.10 -11.16 -7.79
N CYS A 555 -0.29 -10.03 -8.37
CA CYS A 555 -1.11 -9.00 -7.72
C CYS A 555 -2.60 -9.28 -7.94
N HIS A 556 -3.00 -9.63 -9.16
CA HIS A 556 -4.40 -9.74 -9.51
C HIS A 556 -4.99 -11.14 -9.32
N GLU A 557 -4.18 -12.19 -9.20
CA GLU A 557 -4.61 -13.58 -9.42
C GLU A 557 -5.26 -13.75 -10.81
N GLY A 558 -6.09 -14.77 -11.00
CA GLY A 558 -6.70 -15.10 -12.29
C GLY A 558 -5.99 -16.23 -13.01
N GLN A 559 -6.56 -16.61 -14.15
CA GLN A 559 -6.03 -17.69 -15.00
C GLN A 559 -5.09 -17.09 -16.05
N GLY A 560 -3.83 -16.88 -15.70
CA GLY A 560 -2.87 -16.24 -16.60
C GLY A 560 -2.51 -17.02 -17.86
N SER A 561 -2.97 -18.27 -18.02
CA SER A 561 -2.85 -19.01 -19.28
C SER A 561 -3.93 -18.69 -20.31
N ALA A 562 -5.03 -18.07 -19.88
CA ALA A 562 -6.14 -17.72 -20.73
C ALA A 562 -5.83 -16.50 -21.59
N THR A 563 -6.44 -16.47 -22.78
CA THR A 563 -6.37 -15.36 -23.74
C THR A 563 -7.76 -14.81 -24.08
N GLU A 564 -8.76 -15.14 -23.27
CA GLU A 564 -10.15 -14.73 -23.46
C GLU A 564 -10.72 -14.25 -22.13
N PHE A 565 -11.55 -13.20 -22.18
CA PHE A 565 -12.14 -12.57 -21.01
C PHE A 565 -12.80 -13.55 -20.04
N LYS A 566 -13.69 -14.40 -20.55
CA LYS A 566 -14.44 -15.39 -19.76
C LYS A 566 -13.59 -16.50 -19.13
N TRP A 567 -12.40 -16.78 -19.67
CA TRP A 567 -11.51 -17.84 -19.18
C TRP A 567 -10.40 -17.32 -18.27
N ALA A 568 -10.04 -16.04 -18.37
CA ALA A 568 -9.05 -15.41 -17.50
C ALA A 568 -9.51 -15.30 -16.03
N SER A 569 -10.74 -15.71 -15.74
CA SER A 569 -11.33 -15.70 -14.40
C SER A 569 -11.40 -14.29 -13.80
N HIS A 570 -11.71 -13.28 -14.64
CA HIS A 570 -12.06 -11.95 -14.17
C HIS A 570 -13.22 -12.05 -13.18
N MET A 571 -13.17 -11.30 -12.08
CA MET A 571 -14.27 -11.26 -11.12
C MET A 571 -14.93 -9.87 -11.11
N PRO A 572 -16.27 -9.81 -11.20
CA PRO A 572 -16.99 -8.54 -11.11
C PRO A 572 -16.91 -7.97 -9.70
N ASP A 573 -16.92 -6.63 -9.59
CA ASP A 573 -16.96 -5.98 -8.28
C ASP A 573 -18.36 -6.04 -7.65
N ASN A 574 -19.43 -6.14 -8.44
CA ASN A 574 -20.81 -6.16 -7.94
C ASN A 574 -21.75 -7.01 -8.83
N GLU A 575 -22.99 -7.16 -8.39
CA GLU A 575 -24.02 -7.96 -9.07
C GLU A 575 -24.39 -7.41 -10.46
N LEU A 576 -24.34 -6.08 -10.65
CA LEU A 576 -24.65 -5.45 -11.92
C LEU A 576 -23.56 -5.71 -12.95
N ASP A 577 -22.30 -5.57 -12.56
CA ASP A 577 -21.14 -5.97 -13.36
C ASP A 577 -21.24 -7.43 -13.76
N ARG A 578 -21.63 -8.30 -12.83
CA ARG A 578 -21.85 -9.73 -13.12
C ARG A 578 -22.84 -9.92 -14.25
N LYS A 579 -24.03 -9.31 -14.16
CA LYS A 579 -25.08 -9.42 -15.19
C LYS A 579 -24.62 -8.84 -16.54
N ARG A 580 -24.05 -7.63 -16.53
CA ARG A 580 -23.52 -6.99 -17.74
C ARG A 580 -22.47 -7.86 -18.42
N TRP A 581 -21.50 -8.38 -17.67
CA TRP A 581 -20.43 -9.21 -18.22
C TRP A 581 -20.92 -10.57 -18.71
N MET A 582 -21.98 -11.14 -18.11
CA MET A 582 -22.64 -12.34 -18.65
C MET A 582 -23.22 -12.07 -20.04
N GLU A 583 -23.86 -10.92 -20.25
CA GLU A 583 -24.48 -10.53 -21.52
C GLU A 583 -23.45 -10.12 -22.58
N GLU A 584 -22.52 -9.23 -22.23
CA GLU A 584 -21.57 -8.61 -23.17
C GLU A 584 -20.35 -9.48 -23.47
N HIS A 585 -19.91 -10.29 -22.50
CA HIS A 585 -18.64 -11.03 -22.58
C HIS A 585 -18.80 -12.54 -22.35
N GLY A 586 -20.03 -13.02 -22.14
CA GLY A 586 -20.29 -14.43 -21.85
C GLY A 586 -19.60 -14.90 -20.56
N TRP A 587 -19.47 -14.01 -19.58
CA TRP A 587 -18.86 -14.31 -18.28
C TRP A 587 -19.61 -15.44 -17.56
N PHE A 588 -18.87 -16.27 -16.84
CA PHE A 588 -19.40 -17.29 -15.93
C PHE A 588 -18.40 -17.52 -14.79
N ASP A 589 -18.89 -18.02 -13.67
CA ASP A 589 -18.02 -18.41 -12.54
C ASP A 589 -17.33 -19.76 -12.85
N ASN A 590 -16.01 -19.71 -13.04
CA ASN A 590 -15.21 -20.90 -13.32
C ASN A 590 -14.83 -21.62 -12.02
N HIS A 591 -15.75 -22.44 -11.50
CA HIS A 591 -15.54 -23.19 -10.26
C HIS A 591 -14.35 -24.18 -10.29
N HIS A 592 -13.77 -24.46 -11.46
CA HIS A 592 -12.61 -25.33 -11.60
C HIS A 592 -11.28 -24.60 -11.36
N TRP A 593 -11.29 -23.27 -11.35
CA TRP A 593 -10.10 -22.45 -11.13
C TRP A 593 -10.07 -21.90 -9.70
N ILE A 594 -9.09 -22.36 -8.91
CA ILE A 594 -9.02 -22.07 -7.47
C ILE A 594 -8.42 -20.69 -7.14
N TYR A 595 -7.94 -19.94 -8.13
CA TYR A 595 -7.35 -18.61 -7.98
C TYR A 595 -7.97 -17.63 -8.97
N PRO A 596 -9.29 -17.35 -8.87
CA PRO A 596 -9.90 -16.32 -9.71
C PRO A 596 -9.26 -14.96 -9.45
N GLN A 597 -9.39 -14.04 -10.40
CA GLN A 597 -8.88 -12.69 -10.24
C GLN A 597 -9.57 -12.03 -9.04
N HIS A 598 -8.84 -11.30 -8.21
CA HIS A 598 -9.47 -10.53 -7.13
C HIS A 598 -10.32 -9.40 -7.73
N PRO A 599 -11.57 -9.21 -7.24
CA PRO A 599 -12.32 -7.97 -7.48
C PRO A 599 -11.46 -6.76 -7.12
N LYS A 600 -11.61 -5.65 -7.85
CA LYS A 600 -10.82 -4.42 -7.67
C LYS A 600 -10.86 -3.94 -6.22
N ARG A 601 -12.00 -4.09 -5.53
CA ARG A 601 -12.12 -3.68 -4.11
C ARG A 601 -11.21 -4.45 -3.14
N PHE A 602 -10.75 -5.64 -3.51
CA PHE A 602 -9.92 -6.52 -2.70
C PHE A 602 -8.47 -6.62 -3.18
N ILE A 603 -8.10 -5.90 -4.23
CA ILE A 603 -6.79 -6.05 -4.86
C ILE A 603 -5.62 -5.81 -3.91
N GLU A 604 -5.75 -4.83 -2.99
CA GLU A 604 -4.68 -4.49 -2.06
C GLU A 604 -4.34 -5.65 -1.10
N SER A 605 -5.28 -6.59 -0.85
CA SER A 605 -5.03 -7.77 0.00
C SER A 605 -3.83 -8.61 -0.45
N THR A 606 -3.47 -8.56 -1.73
CA THR A 606 -2.33 -9.29 -2.28
C THR A 606 -0.99 -8.67 -1.92
N CYS A 607 -0.95 -7.41 -1.48
CA CYS A 607 0.30 -6.78 -1.01
C CYS A 607 0.90 -7.58 0.16
N LEU A 608 0.06 -8.19 1.01
CA LEU A 608 0.46 -9.06 2.12
C LEU A 608 1.06 -10.40 1.68
N LYS A 609 1.22 -10.68 0.37
CA LYS A 609 2.01 -11.83 -0.10
C LYS A 609 3.51 -11.60 0.14
N CYS A 610 3.96 -10.35 0.08
CA CYS A 610 5.37 -9.97 0.26
C CYS A 610 5.57 -8.95 1.38
N HIS A 611 4.61 -8.05 1.58
CA HIS A 611 4.68 -6.96 2.56
C HIS A 611 4.04 -7.37 3.89
N HIS A 612 4.72 -8.27 4.60
CA HIS A 612 4.14 -8.88 5.80
C HIS A 612 4.18 -7.98 7.04
N GLU A 613 5.01 -6.94 7.07
CA GLU A 613 5.07 -6.00 8.20
C GLU A 613 4.06 -4.86 8.09
N VAL A 614 3.52 -4.61 6.89
CA VAL A 614 2.54 -3.56 6.55
C VAL A 614 3.05 -2.12 6.73
N THR A 615 3.98 -1.87 7.65
CA THR A 615 4.57 -0.55 7.93
C THR A 615 5.21 0.10 6.71
N GLU A 616 5.78 -0.67 5.81
CA GLU A 616 6.36 -0.20 4.55
C GLU A 616 5.32 0.24 3.50
N LEU A 617 4.04 -0.07 3.74
CA LEU A 617 2.90 0.37 2.95
C LEU A 617 2.29 1.68 3.49
N GLU A 618 2.81 2.22 4.59
CA GLU A 618 2.43 3.53 5.12
C GLU A 618 2.99 4.68 4.24
N PRO A 619 2.43 5.90 4.35
CA PRO A 619 2.99 7.09 3.70
C PRO A 619 4.47 7.32 4.02
N SER A 620 5.26 7.66 3.01
CA SER A 620 6.69 7.93 3.14
C SER A 620 7.15 9.12 2.28
N LEU A 621 8.37 9.61 2.48
CA LEU A 621 8.94 10.67 1.63
C LEU A 621 9.00 10.27 0.15
N LYS A 622 9.20 8.98 -0.14
CA LYS A 622 9.25 8.45 -1.51
C LYS A 622 7.84 8.25 -2.08
N PHE A 623 6.91 7.80 -1.24
CA PHE A 623 5.51 7.57 -1.60
C PHE A 623 4.60 8.33 -0.61
N PRO A 624 4.36 9.63 -0.84
CA PRO A 624 3.54 10.45 0.08
C PRO A 624 2.11 9.91 0.21
N GLU A 625 1.59 9.32 -0.85
CA GLU A 625 0.40 8.49 -0.80
C GLU A 625 0.78 7.04 -0.49
N ALA A 626 0.17 6.48 0.55
CA ALA A 626 0.33 5.08 0.94
C ALA A 626 0.19 4.15 -0.29
N PRO A 627 1.12 3.20 -0.52
CA PRO A 627 0.98 2.21 -1.58
C PRO A 627 -0.28 1.34 -1.51
N ALA A 628 -0.77 1.03 -0.31
CA ALA A 628 -1.95 0.19 -0.08
C ALA A 628 -2.77 0.72 1.12
N PRO A 629 -3.49 1.84 0.95
CA PRO A 629 -4.15 2.54 2.05
C PRO A 629 -5.23 1.69 2.75
N LYS A 630 -5.97 0.85 2.03
CA LYS A 630 -7.02 -0.01 2.63
C LYS A 630 -6.41 -1.11 3.49
N VAL A 631 -5.29 -1.69 3.06
CA VAL A 631 -4.58 -2.70 3.86
C VAL A 631 -4.03 -2.08 5.13
N VAL A 632 -3.40 -0.92 5.04
CA VAL A 632 -2.90 -0.18 6.21
C VAL A 632 -4.05 0.16 7.15
N GLN A 633 -5.18 0.65 6.63
CA GLN A 633 -6.37 0.95 7.42
C GLN A 633 -6.94 -0.31 8.09
N GLY A 634 -7.02 -1.43 7.38
CA GLY A 634 -7.49 -2.71 7.91
C GLY A 634 -6.58 -3.23 9.03
N TYR A 635 -5.26 -3.20 8.80
CA TYR A 635 -4.25 -3.55 9.79
C TYR A 635 -4.36 -2.68 11.05
N ASN A 636 -4.46 -1.36 10.89
CA ASN A 636 -4.63 -0.42 11.99
C ASN A 636 -5.95 -0.60 12.72
N THR A 637 -7.04 -0.93 12.01
CA THR A 637 -8.36 -1.23 12.60
C THR A 637 -8.29 -2.46 13.49
N ILE A 638 -7.71 -3.56 12.98
CA ILE A 638 -7.52 -4.81 13.75
C ILE A 638 -6.72 -4.54 15.02
N ARG A 639 -5.65 -3.75 14.92
CA ARG A 639 -4.82 -3.39 16.07
C ARG A 639 -5.54 -2.47 17.06
N LYS A 640 -6.29 -1.49 16.53
CA LYS A 640 -7.02 -0.49 17.30
C LYS A 640 -8.10 -1.11 18.19
N TYR A 641 -8.86 -2.06 17.66
CA TYR A 641 -9.92 -2.74 18.41
C TYR A 641 -9.44 -4.04 19.09
N GLY A 642 -8.19 -4.45 18.87
CA GLY A 642 -7.64 -5.63 19.51
C GLY A 642 -8.27 -6.94 19.06
N CYS A 643 -8.73 -7.03 17.80
CA CYS A 643 -9.42 -8.23 17.28
C CYS A 643 -8.57 -9.50 17.43
N TYR A 644 -7.24 -9.36 17.43
CA TYR A 644 -6.28 -10.43 17.67
C TYR A 644 -6.36 -11.08 19.06
N GLY A 645 -6.98 -10.42 20.03
CA GLY A 645 -7.22 -11.03 21.34
C GLY A 645 -8.21 -12.18 21.23
N CYS A 646 -9.31 -11.96 20.51
CA CYS A 646 -10.37 -12.95 20.34
C CYS A 646 -10.10 -13.88 19.16
N HIS A 647 -9.55 -13.38 18.07
CA HIS A 647 -9.33 -14.14 16.84
C HIS A 647 -7.86 -14.46 16.62
N GLU A 648 -7.55 -15.73 16.42
CA GLU A 648 -6.20 -16.12 16.02
C GLU A 648 -5.92 -15.68 14.57
N MET A 649 -4.87 -14.88 14.38
CA MET A 649 -4.41 -14.38 13.08
C MET A 649 -2.93 -14.72 12.91
N ASN A 650 -2.66 -15.93 12.42
CA ASN A 650 -1.29 -16.36 12.21
C ASN A 650 -0.69 -15.69 10.96
N GLY A 651 0.57 -15.28 11.08
CA GLY A 651 1.36 -14.79 9.94
C GLY A 651 2.12 -15.90 9.22
N TYR A 652 1.96 -17.17 9.62
CA TYR A 652 2.85 -18.26 9.26
C TYR A 652 2.10 -19.52 8.80
N ALA A 653 2.61 -20.17 7.76
CA ALA A 653 2.19 -21.49 7.30
C ALA A 653 3.32 -22.51 7.58
N GLY A 654 3.50 -22.86 8.85
CA GLY A 654 4.66 -23.60 9.37
C GLY A 654 5.72 -22.68 9.98
N ALA A 655 6.80 -23.25 10.53
CA ALA A 655 7.77 -22.50 11.33
C ALA A 655 8.62 -21.48 10.53
N ASP A 656 8.80 -21.68 9.23
CA ASP A 656 9.75 -20.92 8.39
C ASP A 656 9.06 -20.12 7.26
N LYS A 657 7.77 -20.34 7.02
CA LYS A 657 7.06 -19.75 5.88
C LYS A 657 6.09 -18.68 6.34
N ARG A 658 6.46 -17.42 6.14
CA ARG A 658 5.57 -16.29 6.38
C ARG A 658 4.54 -16.16 5.24
N VAL A 659 3.29 -16.06 5.63
CA VAL A 659 2.14 -15.91 4.76
C VAL A 659 1.37 -14.62 5.05
N GLY A 660 1.72 -13.84 6.07
CA GLY A 660 1.07 -12.56 6.31
C GLY A 660 1.61 -11.85 7.55
N PRO A 661 0.96 -10.74 7.96
CA PRO A 661 1.25 -10.12 9.24
C PRO A 661 0.94 -11.10 10.37
N ASP A 662 1.90 -11.30 11.26
CA ASP A 662 1.68 -12.09 12.46
C ASP A 662 1.05 -11.22 13.53
N LEU A 663 -0.25 -11.44 13.77
CA LEU A 663 -1.03 -10.68 14.73
C LEU A 663 -1.40 -11.55 15.92
N ARG A 664 -0.57 -12.54 16.29
CA ARG A 664 -0.85 -13.38 17.46
C ARG A 664 -0.44 -12.69 18.75
N LEU A 665 -1.14 -13.06 19.83
CA LEU A 665 -0.79 -12.65 21.18
C LEU A 665 0.56 -13.26 21.61
N GLU A 666 1.30 -12.50 22.41
CA GLU A 666 2.44 -13.01 23.16
C GLU A 666 1.99 -14.07 24.18
N PRO A 667 2.86 -15.03 24.53
CA PRO A 667 2.53 -16.01 25.55
C PRO A 667 2.26 -15.36 26.91
N ASN A 668 1.30 -15.88 27.68
CA ASN A 668 0.92 -15.37 29.00
C ASN A 668 1.94 -15.73 30.11
N TYR A 669 3.24 -15.83 29.80
CA TYR A 669 4.26 -16.23 30.78
C TYR A 669 4.34 -15.25 31.96
N PHE A 670 4.24 -13.94 31.69
CA PHE A 670 4.24 -12.93 32.74
C PHE A 670 3.05 -13.10 33.70
N ALA A 671 1.86 -13.37 33.15
CA ALA A 671 0.63 -13.54 33.94
C ALA A 671 0.70 -14.80 34.80
N ALA A 672 1.22 -15.90 34.26
CA ALA A 672 1.47 -17.12 35.02
C ALA A 672 2.48 -16.91 36.15
N ALA A 673 3.55 -16.16 35.90
CA ALA A 673 4.56 -15.83 36.92
C ALA A 673 3.98 -14.98 38.07
N LEU A 674 3.12 -14.00 37.75
CA LEU A 674 2.41 -13.20 38.76
C LEU A 674 1.37 -14.02 39.51
N GLN A 675 0.66 -14.92 38.84
CA GLN A 675 -0.31 -15.82 39.47
C GLN A 675 0.36 -16.78 40.45
N LEU A 676 1.56 -17.29 40.12
CA LEU A 676 2.36 -18.13 40.99
C LEU A 676 2.76 -17.44 42.28
N GLN A 677 3.17 -16.16 42.22
CA GLN A 677 3.59 -15.41 43.41
C GLN A 677 2.46 -15.23 44.44
N ASP A 678 1.21 -15.22 43.98
CA ASP A 678 0.03 -15.10 44.82
C ASP A 678 -0.44 -16.46 45.38
N GLN A 679 0.11 -17.58 44.91
CA GLN A 679 -0.27 -18.91 45.39
C GLN A 679 0.21 -19.17 46.82
N ALA A 680 -0.69 -19.74 47.62
CA ALA A 680 -0.34 -20.25 48.94
C ALA A 680 0.77 -21.30 48.83
N GLY A 681 1.80 -21.17 49.67
CA GLY A 681 2.95 -22.08 49.70
C GLY A 681 4.04 -21.80 48.65
N PHE A 682 3.84 -20.89 47.69
CA PHE A 682 4.86 -20.57 46.68
C PHE A 682 6.15 -20.01 47.30
N SER A 683 6.03 -19.15 48.32
CA SER A 683 7.19 -18.59 49.04
C SER A 683 8.01 -19.65 49.79
N GLU A 684 7.43 -20.81 50.09
CA GLU A 684 8.12 -21.94 50.74
C GLU A 684 9.06 -22.69 49.79
N LEU A 685 8.97 -22.46 48.47
CA LEU A 685 9.89 -23.00 47.47
C LEU A 685 11.26 -22.32 47.48
N GLY A 686 11.41 -21.23 48.24
CA GLY A 686 12.67 -20.52 48.50
C GLY A 686 12.84 -19.24 47.68
N GLU A 687 13.75 -18.36 48.14
CA GLU A 687 13.99 -17.03 47.55
C GLU A 687 14.33 -17.07 46.06
N ASN A 688 15.02 -18.12 45.61
CA ASN A 688 15.36 -18.30 44.20
C ASN A 688 14.10 -18.45 43.33
N ALA A 689 13.07 -19.18 43.77
CA ALA A 689 11.83 -19.35 43.01
C ALA A 689 11.08 -18.01 42.87
N SER A 690 11.04 -17.22 43.95
CA SER A 690 10.44 -15.88 43.94
C SER A 690 11.18 -14.93 42.99
N GLN A 691 12.52 -14.96 42.98
CA GLN A 691 13.33 -14.15 42.07
C GLN A 691 13.10 -14.54 40.61
N LEU A 692 13.06 -15.84 40.31
CA LEU A 692 12.76 -16.33 38.96
C LEU A 692 11.38 -15.89 38.48
N ALA A 693 10.36 -15.96 39.34
CA ALA A 693 9.02 -15.50 38.99
C ALA A 693 8.97 -13.98 38.77
N LEU A 694 9.64 -13.19 39.60
CA LEU A 694 9.74 -11.73 39.42
C LEU A 694 10.46 -11.36 38.12
N GLN A 695 11.58 -12.02 37.84
CA GLN A 695 12.34 -11.81 36.62
C GLN A 695 11.52 -12.20 35.38
N LEU A 696 10.80 -13.33 35.41
CA LEU A 696 9.95 -13.75 34.29
C LEU A 696 8.74 -12.84 34.09
N ALA A 697 8.17 -12.28 35.18
CA ALA A 697 7.09 -11.30 35.08
C ALA A 697 7.56 -10.00 34.40
N ALA A 698 8.80 -9.57 34.68
CA ALA A 698 9.41 -8.40 34.05
C ALA A 698 9.90 -8.67 32.62
N HIS A 699 10.46 -9.86 32.39
CA HIS A 699 11.10 -10.30 31.15
C HIS A 699 10.52 -11.64 30.67
N PRO A 700 9.28 -11.67 30.16
CA PRO A 700 8.65 -12.91 29.69
C PRO A 700 9.40 -13.56 28.52
N GLU A 701 10.21 -12.81 27.79
CA GLU A 701 11.10 -13.31 26.72
C GLU A 701 12.30 -14.12 27.22
N ASP A 702 12.60 -14.11 28.53
CA ASP A 702 13.72 -14.84 29.12
C ASP A 702 13.39 -16.32 29.31
N ASP A 703 13.60 -17.09 28.25
CA ASP A 703 13.41 -18.54 28.23
C ASP A 703 14.24 -19.27 29.28
N GLN A 704 15.45 -18.78 29.61
CA GLN A 704 16.31 -19.45 30.58
C GLN A 704 15.67 -19.37 31.98
N THR A 705 15.23 -18.18 32.38
CA THR A 705 14.50 -17.97 33.63
C THR A 705 13.22 -18.80 33.67
N ARG A 706 12.46 -18.84 32.56
CA ARG A 706 11.26 -19.66 32.43
C ARG A 706 11.55 -21.14 32.66
N TYR A 707 12.55 -21.71 31.98
CA TYR A 707 12.90 -23.13 32.14
C TYR A 707 13.33 -23.46 33.57
N GLN A 708 14.09 -22.56 34.22
CA GLN A 708 14.48 -22.73 35.61
C GLN A 708 13.27 -22.76 36.54
N LEU A 709 12.32 -21.83 36.36
CA LEU A 709 11.07 -21.80 37.13
C LEU A 709 10.24 -23.07 36.90
N VAL A 710 10.08 -23.50 35.64
CA VAL A 710 9.36 -24.75 35.30
C VAL A 710 9.98 -25.97 35.97
N ASN A 711 11.31 -26.04 36.07
CA ASN A 711 11.99 -27.14 36.75
C ASN A 711 11.70 -27.15 38.27
N VAL A 712 11.64 -25.97 38.90
CA VAL A 712 11.24 -25.85 40.32
C VAL A 712 9.80 -26.34 40.51
N LEU A 713 8.88 -25.93 39.65
CA LEU A 713 7.47 -26.33 39.71
C LEU A 713 7.28 -27.84 39.50
N LYS A 714 7.99 -28.43 38.54
CA LYS A 714 7.98 -29.88 38.30
C LYS A 714 8.57 -30.66 39.48
N ALA A 715 9.59 -30.12 40.15
CA ALA A 715 10.16 -30.73 41.34
C ALA A 715 9.17 -30.70 42.51
N ASP A 716 8.42 -29.59 42.68
CA ASP A 716 7.35 -29.48 43.67
C ASP A 716 6.20 -30.47 43.40
N LEU A 717 5.74 -30.56 42.14
CA LEU A 717 4.71 -31.54 41.72
C LEU A 717 5.11 -33.00 41.98
N ALA A 718 6.41 -33.30 41.91
CA ALA A 718 6.94 -34.63 42.16
C ALA A 718 7.28 -34.90 43.64
N SER A 719 7.14 -33.90 44.52
CA SER A 719 7.40 -34.00 45.95
C SER A 719 6.34 -34.87 46.64
N GLU A 720 6.73 -35.55 47.72
CA GLU A 720 5.77 -36.22 48.62
C GLU A 720 4.88 -35.22 49.37
N ASP A 721 5.36 -33.98 49.52
CA ASP A 721 4.66 -32.85 50.15
C ASP A 721 4.76 -31.61 49.25
N PRO A 722 3.94 -31.51 48.19
CA PRO A 722 3.88 -30.34 47.31
C PRO A 722 3.45 -29.10 48.09
N LYS A 723 4.14 -27.98 47.87
CA LYS A 723 3.88 -26.71 48.54
C LYS A 723 2.79 -25.91 47.86
N ILE A 724 2.68 -26.03 46.54
CA ILE A 724 1.59 -25.44 45.76
C ILE A 724 0.50 -26.51 45.58
N GLU A 725 -0.76 -26.07 45.52
CA GLU A 725 -1.87 -26.95 45.16
C GLU A 725 -1.60 -27.63 43.80
N ILE A 726 -1.80 -28.95 43.75
CA ILE A 726 -1.32 -29.78 42.63
C ILE A 726 -1.99 -29.37 41.30
N SER A 727 -3.29 -29.09 41.32
CA SER A 727 -4.03 -28.72 40.11
C SER A 727 -3.58 -27.35 39.56
N GLU A 728 -3.35 -26.38 40.45
CA GLU A 728 -2.84 -25.05 40.12
C GLU A 728 -1.41 -25.11 39.57
N ASN A 729 -0.52 -25.85 40.24
CA ASN A 729 0.86 -26.02 39.80
C ASN A 729 0.92 -26.69 38.42
N ALA A 730 0.12 -27.74 38.20
CA ALA A 730 0.01 -28.39 36.90
C ALA A 730 -0.53 -27.45 35.81
N ARG A 731 -1.56 -26.64 36.12
CA ARG A 731 -2.13 -25.65 35.19
C ARG A 731 -1.08 -24.62 34.77
N LEU A 732 -0.44 -23.97 35.75
CA LEU A 732 0.52 -22.89 35.49
C LEU A 732 1.82 -23.41 34.84
N THR A 733 2.26 -24.62 35.18
CA THR A 733 3.34 -25.31 34.46
C THR A 733 2.99 -25.53 32.99
N GLY A 734 1.72 -25.80 32.67
CA GLY A 734 1.22 -25.92 31.30
C GLY A 734 1.25 -24.59 30.54
N VAL A 735 0.91 -23.47 31.20
CA VAL A 735 0.98 -22.13 30.59
C VAL A 735 2.42 -21.73 30.26
N LEU A 736 3.39 -22.16 31.09
CA LEU A 736 4.81 -21.91 30.91
C LEU A 736 5.51 -22.86 29.92
N ALA A 737 4.77 -23.75 29.25
CA ALA A 737 5.32 -24.66 28.26
C ALA A 737 5.76 -23.94 26.97
N ASP A 738 6.63 -24.58 26.18
CA ASP A 738 7.09 -24.04 24.90
C ASP A 738 5.95 -23.92 23.88
N ILE A 739 5.95 -22.82 23.15
CA ILE A 739 5.01 -22.56 22.06
C ILE A 739 5.82 -22.54 20.76
N GLU A 740 5.41 -23.35 19.78
CA GLU A 740 6.15 -23.55 18.52
C GLU A 740 6.33 -22.26 17.72
N ALA A 741 5.32 -21.39 17.73
CA ALA A 741 5.36 -20.09 17.09
C ALA A 741 4.65 -19.07 18.00
N PRO A 742 5.35 -18.42 18.95
CA PRO A 742 4.75 -17.42 19.81
C PRO A 742 4.42 -16.15 19.02
N GLY A 743 3.32 -15.48 19.35
CA GLY A 743 3.05 -14.13 18.87
C GLY A 743 3.84 -13.07 19.63
N SER A 744 3.66 -11.81 19.25
CA SER A 744 4.36 -10.66 19.84
C SER A 744 3.42 -9.58 20.36
N LEU A 745 2.12 -9.68 20.09
CA LEU A 745 1.17 -8.67 20.51
C LEU A 745 0.76 -8.87 21.96
N ARG A 746 0.88 -7.84 22.79
CA ARG A 746 0.28 -7.84 24.11
C ARG A 746 -1.25 -7.81 24.03
N LYS A 747 -1.92 -8.24 25.08
CA LYS A 747 -3.38 -8.05 25.22
C LYS A 747 -3.75 -6.56 25.15
N SER A 748 -4.88 -6.26 24.50
CA SER A 748 -5.31 -4.89 24.17
C SER A 748 -5.84 -4.10 25.37
N GLY A 749 -6.48 -4.80 26.31
CA GLY A 749 -7.01 -4.25 27.56
C GLY A 749 -5.98 -4.22 28.68
N PRO A 750 -6.17 -3.36 29.70
CA PRO A 750 -5.32 -3.34 30.89
C PRO A 750 -5.45 -4.65 31.69
N SER A 751 -4.41 -5.01 32.43
CA SER A 751 -4.52 -6.04 33.46
C SER A 751 -5.58 -5.69 34.51
N LEU A 752 -6.40 -6.68 34.84
CA LEU A 752 -7.45 -6.61 35.86
C LEU A 752 -7.01 -7.29 37.17
N ARG A 753 -5.74 -7.72 37.27
CA ARG A 753 -5.17 -8.43 38.41
C ARG A 753 -5.28 -7.67 39.74
N TYR A 754 -5.22 -6.34 39.69
CA TYR A 754 -5.29 -5.46 40.87
C TYR A 754 -6.53 -4.56 40.86
N VAL A 755 -7.59 -4.93 40.15
CA VAL A 755 -8.70 -4.01 39.84
C VAL A 755 -9.43 -3.48 41.08
N ALA A 756 -9.52 -4.27 42.15
CA ALA A 756 -10.12 -3.82 43.42
C ALA A 756 -9.27 -2.76 44.14
N LYS A 757 -8.01 -2.58 43.73
CA LYS A 757 -7.08 -1.54 44.20
C LYS A 757 -7.07 -0.29 43.31
N LYS A 758 -8.03 -0.17 42.41
CA LYS A 758 -8.11 0.93 41.44
C LYS A 758 -9.51 1.50 41.29
N ASN A 759 -10.55 0.66 41.33
CA ASN A 759 -11.91 1.08 40.99
C ASN A 759 -12.93 0.66 42.05
N SER A 760 -13.96 1.47 42.21
CA SER A 760 -15.14 1.12 43.01
C SER A 760 -16.04 0.16 42.26
N ASP A 761 -16.80 -0.66 42.99
CA ASP A 761 -17.76 -1.62 42.43
C ASP A 761 -18.79 -0.94 41.51
N GLN A 762 -19.23 0.27 41.90
CA GLN A 762 -20.20 1.06 41.15
C GLN A 762 -19.66 1.51 39.79
N PHE A 763 -18.40 1.96 39.74
CA PHE A 763 -17.77 2.31 38.48
C PHE A 763 -17.54 1.07 37.61
N LEU A 764 -17.06 -0.04 38.20
CA LEU A 764 -16.86 -1.29 37.46
C LEU A 764 -18.15 -1.79 36.82
N TYR A 765 -19.27 -1.68 37.55
CA TYR A 765 -20.57 -2.02 37.01
C TYR A 765 -20.92 -1.19 35.77
N ASP A 766 -20.93 0.15 35.89
CA ASP A 766 -21.29 1.04 34.79
C ASP A 766 -20.37 0.84 33.58
N TRP A 767 -19.07 0.67 33.84
CA TRP A 767 -18.06 0.44 32.81
C TRP A 767 -18.27 -0.88 32.04
N ILE A 768 -18.64 -1.96 32.73
CA ILE A 768 -18.93 -3.24 32.05
C ILE A 768 -20.26 -3.18 31.31
N ALA A 769 -21.28 -2.53 31.89
CA ALA A 769 -22.60 -2.38 31.27
C ALA A 769 -22.55 -1.55 29.98
N ASN A 770 -21.90 -0.38 30.03
CA ASN A 770 -21.74 0.51 28.90
C ASN A 770 -20.51 1.42 29.07
N PRO A 771 -19.31 1.02 28.61
CA PRO A 771 -18.09 1.79 28.80
C PRO A 771 -18.12 3.17 28.12
N GLN A 772 -18.98 3.34 27.10
CA GLN A 772 -19.20 4.60 26.41
C GLN A 772 -19.95 5.65 27.25
N ASN A 773 -20.60 5.25 28.36
CA ASN A 773 -21.21 6.19 29.31
C ASN A 773 -20.19 7.11 29.98
N PHE A 774 -19.05 6.55 30.41
CA PHE A 774 -17.96 7.34 30.98
C PHE A 774 -17.03 7.87 29.89
N ARG A 775 -16.69 7.03 28.90
CA ARG A 775 -15.75 7.40 27.85
C ARG A 775 -16.31 7.10 26.47
N PRO A 776 -16.88 8.10 25.77
CA PRO A 776 -17.43 7.90 24.42
C PRO A 776 -16.42 7.31 23.42
N SER A 777 -15.13 7.63 23.58
CA SER A 777 -14.02 7.10 22.77
C SER A 777 -13.52 5.70 23.19
N SER A 778 -14.20 5.03 24.14
CA SER A 778 -13.77 3.72 24.66
C SER A 778 -13.73 2.65 23.57
N ARG A 779 -12.65 1.87 23.59
CA ARG A 779 -12.43 0.71 22.71
C ARG A 779 -13.00 -0.58 23.26
N MET A 780 -13.39 -0.60 24.55
CA MET A 780 -14.06 -1.76 25.12
C MET A 780 -15.44 -1.89 24.46
N PRO A 781 -15.74 -3.03 23.83
CA PRO A 781 -17.04 -3.23 23.20
C PRO A 781 -18.16 -3.25 24.25
N ARG A 782 -19.32 -2.74 23.87
CA ARG A 782 -20.54 -2.85 24.66
C ARG A 782 -21.19 -4.21 24.40
N PHE A 783 -21.14 -5.10 25.38
CA PHE A 783 -21.73 -6.44 25.28
C PHE A 783 -23.18 -6.50 25.75
N PHE A 784 -23.60 -5.57 26.60
CA PHE A 784 -24.88 -5.60 27.29
C PHE A 784 -25.83 -4.51 26.80
N SER A 785 -27.12 -4.69 27.08
CA SER A 785 -28.20 -3.77 26.72
C SER A 785 -28.34 -3.52 25.22
N LEU A 786 -28.13 -4.57 24.40
CA LEU A 786 -28.26 -4.55 22.94
C LEU A 786 -29.58 -5.20 22.45
N HIS A 787 -30.66 -5.11 23.22
CA HIS A 787 -31.93 -5.82 22.96
C HIS A 787 -32.88 -5.13 21.96
N SER A 788 -32.50 -4.00 21.37
CA SER A 788 -33.40 -3.19 20.53
C SER A 788 -33.91 -3.89 19.26
N HIS A 789 -33.16 -4.86 18.74
CA HIS A 789 -33.46 -5.59 17.50
C HIS A 789 -34.31 -6.87 17.71
N PHE A 790 -34.54 -7.29 18.96
CA PHE A 790 -35.36 -8.47 19.29
C PHE A 790 -36.87 -8.16 19.43
N ARG A 791 -37.28 -6.90 19.23
CA ARG A 791 -38.71 -6.54 19.20
C ARG A 791 -39.43 -7.24 18.04
N LYS A 792 -40.17 -8.32 18.34
CA LYS A 792 -41.16 -8.85 17.42
C LYS A 792 -42.32 -7.87 17.27
N ASN A 793 -42.60 -7.45 16.02
CA ASN A 793 -43.90 -6.88 15.66
C ASN A 793 -44.91 -8.02 15.48
N ASP A 794 -45.32 -8.68 16.58
CA ASP A 794 -46.41 -9.66 16.52
C ASP A 794 -47.74 -8.91 16.49
N SER A 795 -48.19 -8.56 15.28
CA SER A 795 -49.46 -7.84 15.05
C SER A 795 -50.72 -8.72 15.13
N GLU A 796 -50.61 -10.02 15.41
CA GLU A 796 -51.76 -10.94 15.29
C GLU A 796 -52.17 -11.70 16.55
N ASN A 797 -51.37 -11.73 17.62
CA ASN A 797 -51.81 -12.34 18.88
C ASN A 797 -51.43 -11.45 20.05
N ASN A 798 -52.46 -10.85 20.65
CA ASN A 798 -52.43 -9.92 21.77
C ASN A 798 -52.01 -10.61 23.08
N SER A 799 -50.90 -11.35 23.06
CA SER A 799 -50.22 -11.86 24.25
C SER A 799 -48.83 -11.24 24.28
N GLU A 800 -48.71 -10.12 25.01
CA GLU A 800 -47.45 -9.61 25.53
C GLU A 800 -46.83 -10.69 26.44
N LYS A 801 -46.10 -11.64 25.87
CA LYS A 801 -45.06 -12.34 26.62
C LYS A 801 -43.74 -11.77 26.15
N ASN A 802 -43.28 -10.75 26.88
CA ASN A 802 -41.93 -10.23 26.82
C ASN A 802 -40.96 -11.37 27.16
N SER A 803 -40.41 -12.04 26.16
CA SER A 803 -39.25 -12.93 26.33
C SER A 803 -37.99 -12.15 26.74
N ASP A 804 -38.03 -10.82 26.69
CA ASP A 804 -36.84 -9.97 26.80
C ASP A 804 -36.63 -9.34 28.18
N GLU A 805 -37.62 -9.34 29.10
CA GLU A 805 -37.41 -8.76 30.44
C GLU A 805 -36.52 -9.66 31.32
N GLU A 806 -36.67 -10.99 31.24
CA GLU A 806 -35.81 -11.93 31.96
C GLU A 806 -34.36 -11.87 31.44
N ALA A 807 -34.17 -11.66 30.14
CA ALA A 807 -32.85 -11.45 29.55
C ALA A 807 -32.17 -10.18 30.08
N LYS A 808 -32.90 -9.07 30.21
CA LYS A 808 -32.37 -7.83 30.81
C LYS A 808 -31.91 -8.09 32.25
N ASP A 809 -32.73 -8.76 33.07
CA ASP A 809 -32.36 -9.04 34.46
C ASP A 809 -31.23 -10.08 34.58
N PHE A 810 -31.07 -11.00 33.63
CA PHE A 810 -29.90 -11.87 33.56
C PHE A 810 -28.63 -11.10 33.25
N GLU A 811 -28.64 -10.18 32.27
CA GLU A 811 -27.50 -9.30 31.99
C GLU A 811 -27.09 -8.55 33.26
N LYS A 812 -28.08 -8.09 34.05
CA LYS A 812 -27.80 -7.47 35.34
C LYS A 812 -27.02 -8.39 36.29
N VAL A 813 -27.55 -9.58 36.55
CA VAL A 813 -26.88 -10.53 37.43
C VAL A 813 -25.50 -10.93 36.91
N GLU A 814 -25.34 -11.13 35.59
CA GLU A 814 -24.05 -11.44 34.96
C GLU A 814 -23.01 -10.37 35.32
N ILE A 815 -23.34 -9.08 35.18
CA ILE A 815 -22.37 -8.01 35.46
C ILE A 815 -22.04 -7.92 36.95
N ILE A 816 -23.01 -8.05 37.88
CA ILE A 816 -22.71 -8.15 39.32
C ILE A 816 -21.76 -9.33 39.58
N GLY A 817 -22.04 -10.49 38.98
CA GLY A 817 -21.19 -11.67 39.10
C GLY A 817 -19.78 -11.40 38.62
N MET A 818 -19.62 -10.74 37.47
CA MET A 818 -18.30 -10.35 36.93
C MET A 818 -17.56 -9.42 37.90
N VAL A 819 -18.23 -8.42 38.47
CA VAL A 819 -17.64 -7.50 39.46
C VAL A 819 -17.19 -8.27 40.70
N GLU A 820 -18.02 -9.16 41.24
CA GLU A 820 -17.65 -9.95 42.43
C GLU A 820 -16.51 -10.93 42.15
N TYR A 821 -16.49 -11.60 41.00
CA TYR A 821 -15.37 -12.45 40.59
C TYR A 821 -14.06 -11.63 40.53
N LEU A 822 -14.10 -10.49 39.84
CA LEU A 822 -12.93 -9.62 39.67
C LEU A 822 -12.41 -9.08 41.01
N LYS A 823 -13.29 -8.78 41.96
CA LYS A 823 -12.90 -8.34 43.30
C LYS A 823 -12.32 -9.48 44.13
N PHE A 824 -12.98 -10.63 44.12
CA PHE A 824 -12.58 -11.79 44.91
C PHE A 824 -11.18 -12.27 44.54
N TYR A 825 -10.88 -12.31 43.24
CA TYR A 825 -9.57 -12.71 42.72
C TYR A 825 -8.58 -11.55 42.53
N SER A 826 -8.93 -10.32 42.96
CA SER A 826 -8.01 -9.20 42.88
C SER A 826 -6.87 -9.40 43.87
N GLN A 827 -5.65 -9.39 43.35
CA GLN A 827 -4.42 -9.51 44.14
C GLN A 827 -4.11 -8.22 44.90
N GLY A 828 -3.19 -8.31 45.87
CA GLY A 828 -2.65 -7.15 46.58
C GLY A 828 -1.82 -6.24 45.67
N PHE A 829 -1.82 -4.94 45.97
CA PHE A 829 -0.96 -3.95 45.32
C PHE A 829 -0.42 -2.97 46.35
N GLU A 830 0.90 -2.76 46.34
CA GLU A 830 1.58 -1.82 47.24
C GLU A 830 1.82 -0.49 46.52
N TYR A 831 1.10 0.55 46.96
CA TYR A 831 1.23 1.91 46.41
C TYR A 831 2.58 2.53 46.73
N LEU A 832 3.04 3.40 45.83
CA LEU A 832 4.12 4.34 46.11
C LEU A 832 3.56 5.53 46.88
N GLU A 833 4.35 6.04 47.82
CA GLU A 833 4.00 7.21 48.63
C GLU A 833 4.86 8.41 48.20
N PRO A 834 4.28 9.62 48.07
CA PRO A 834 5.02 10.83 47.76
C PRO A 834 5.97 11.21 48.90
N GLN A 835 6.99 12.00 48.57
CA GLN A 835 7.93 12.50 49.57
C GLN A 835 7.22 13.42 50.58
N ASP A 836 7.50 13.22 51.87
CA ASP A 836 6.93 14.02 52.95
C ASP A 836 7.22 15.52 52.79
N GLY A 837 6.19 16.35 53.01
CA GLY A 837 6.31 17.81 53.07
C GLY A 837 6.14 18.56 51.73
N ILE A 838 5.76 17.87 50.66
CA ILE A 838 5.44 18.47 49.36
C ILE A 838 3.91 18.59 49.21
N GLU A 839 3.41 19.78 48.87
CA GLU A 839 1.98 20.03 48.63
C GLU A 839 1.65 20.03 47.13
N ALA A 840 0.58 19.32 46.78
CA ALA A 840 0.08 19.20 45.41
C ALA A 840 -0.63 20.47 44.92
N ASP A 841 -0.47 20.81 43.65
CA ASP A 841 -1.08 21.98 43.01
C ASP A 841 -1.60 21.63 41.60
N ALA A 842 -2.91 21.76 41.41
CA ALA A 842 -3.57 21.43 40.16
C ALA A 842 -3.17 22.35 38.99
N ALA A 843 -2.86 23.63 39.24
CA ALA A 843 -2.46 24.55 38.18
C ALA A 843 -1.05 24.20 37.65
N ARG A 844 -0.13 23.84 38.55
CA ARG A 844 1.18 23.28 38.15
C ARG A 844 1.03 21.92 37.48
N GLY A 845 0.08 21.10 37.94
CA GLY A 845 -0.23 19.80 37.38
C GLY A 845 -0.65 19.87 35.92
N LYS A 846 -1.48 20.86 35.56
CA LYS A 846 -1.87 21.12 34.17
C LYS A 846 -0.65 21.42 33.28
N ILE A 847 0.25 22.30 33.76
CA ILE A 847 1.48 22.66 33.03
C ILE A 847 2.38 21.43 32.87
N ALA A 848 2.60 20.67 33.96
CA ALA A 848 3.39 19.45 33.91
C ALA A 848 2.78 18.40 32.96
N PHE A 849 1.45 18.24 32.94
CA PHE A 849 0.77 17.35 32.00
C PHE A 849 1.04 17.73 30.53
N GLN A 850 1.06 19.03 30.22
CA GLN A 850 1.37 19.55 28.89
C GLN A 850 2.85 19.36 28.52
N GLU A 851 3.78 19.67 29.44
CA GLU A 851 5.22 19.72 29.16
C GLU A 851 5.91 18.34 29.28
N ARG A 852 5.39 17.42 30.10
CA ARG A 852 5.98 16.08 30.32
C ARG A 852 5.58 15.03 29.28
N GLY A 853 4.99 15.46 28.16
CA GLY A 853 4.72 14.61 27.00
C GLY A 853 3.44 13.78 27.09
N CYS A 854 2.55 14.00 28.07
CA CYS A 854 1.31 13.23 28.22
C CYS A 854 0.40 13.35 26.98
N LEU A 855 0.34 14.54 26.38
CA LEU A 855 -0.45 14.82 25.17
C LEU A 855 0.08 14.14 23.89
N ALA A 856 1.30 13.58 23.90
CA ALA A 856 1.78 12.77 22.78
C ALA A 856 0.94 11.49 22.62
N CYS A 857 0.45 10.94 23.73
CA CYS A 857 -0.30 9.69 23.75
C CYS A 857 -1.76 9.85 24.18
N HIS A 858 -2.08 10.83 25.03
CA HIS A 858 -3.42 11.01 25.61
C HIS A 858 -4.17 12.18 24.97
N SER A 859 -5.50 12.14 25.05
CA SER A 859 -6.40 13.24 24.70
C SER A 859 -6.97 13.89 25.96
N HIS A 860 -7.38 15.15 25.85
CA HIS A 860 -8.00 15.91 26.94
C HIS A 860 -8.99 16.96 26.39
N ASN A 861 -10.11 17.18 27.08
CA ASN A 861 -11.18 18.10 26.67
C ASN A 861 -10.96 19.56 27.12
N ASP A 862 -9.95 19.82 27.96
CA ASP A 862 -9.56 21.18 28.34
C ASP A 862 -9.27 22.01 27.06
N PRO A 863 -9.92 23.17 26.87
CA PRO A 863 -9.78 23.96 25.65
C PRO A 863 -8.34 24.36 25.29
N GLU A 864 -7.45 24.49 26.28
CA GLU A 864 -6.03 24.82 26.05
C GLU A 864 -5.22 23.60 25.63
N LEU A 865 -5.67 22.38 25.96
CA LEU A 865 -4.98 21.13 25.65
C LEU A 865 -5.56 20.42 24.41
N ALA A 866 -6.85 20.61 24.13
CA ALA A 866 -7.57 19.99 23.02
C ALA A 866 -7.03 20.36 21.62
N GLU A 867 -6.22 21.43 21.53
CA GLU A 867 -5.54 21.80 20.28
C GLU A 867 -4.62 20.70 19.75
N ILE A 868 -4.17 19.77 20.61
CA ILE A 868 -3.29 18.66 20.18
C ILE A 868 -3.93 17.79 19.09
N GLU A 869 -5.26 17.67 19.08
CA GLU A 869 -5.97 16.86 18.08
C GLU A 869 -5.82 17.42 16.67
N LYS A 870 -5.55 18.74 16.51
CA LYS A 870 -5.28 19.36 15.20
C LYS A 870 -3.97 18.87 14.57
N PHE A 871 -3.07 18.31 15.39
CA PHE A 871 -1.78 17.79 14.95
C PHE A 871 -1.80 16.27 14.72
N ARG A 872 -2.94 15.60 14.93
CA ARG A 872 -3.13 14.17 14.62
C ARG A 872 -3.93 14.04 13.33
N ALA A 873 -3.60 13.05 12.50
CA ALA A 873 -4.39 12.82 11.29
C ALA A 873 -5.77 12.24 11.66
N PRO A 874 -6.83 12.58 10.92
CA PRO A 874 -8.15 11.99 11.14
C PRO A 874 -8.08 10.46 11.07
N GLY A 875 -8.58 9.80 12.12
CA GLY A 875 -8.57 8.33 12.22
C GLY A 875 -7.31 7.72 12.84
N ASP A 876 -6.30 8.52 13.17
CA ASP A 876 -5.06 8.06 13.80
C ASP A 876 -5.32 7.27 15.10
N PHE A 877 -4.45 6.31 15.34
CA PHE A 877 -4.47 5.48 16.54
C PHE A 877 -3.87 6.23 17.73
N VAL A 878 -4.72 6.89 18.53
CA VAL A 878 -4.31 7.51 19.79
C VAL A 878 -3.91 6.42 20.80
N GLN A 879 -2.64 6.33 21.17
CA GLN A 879 -2.15 5.21 21.98
C GLN A 879 -2.78 5.16 23.37
N GLY A 880 -2.86 6.31 24.03
CA GLY A 880 -3.42 6.48 25.36
C GLY A 880 -4.94 6.70 25.33
N PRO A 881 -5.65 6.35 26.40
CA PRO A 881 -7.04 6.76 26.58
C PRO A 881 -7.19 8.28 26.70
N ASP A 882 -8.38 8.76 26.35
CA ASP A 882 -8.85 10.11 26.71
C ASP A 882 -8.92 10.26 28.24
N LEU A 883 -8.20 11.25 28.79
CA LEU A 883 -8.07 11.48 30.23
C LEU A 883 -9.01 12.57 30.75
N SER A 884 -9.90 13.09 29.91
CA SER A 884 -10.95 14.02 30.32
C SER A 884 -11.77 13.46 31.47
N ASP A 885 -12.13 14.33 32.43
CA ASP A 885 -13.06 14.03 33.52
C ASP A 885 -12.65 12.81 34.38
N LEU A 886 -11.35 12.54 34.47
CA LEU A 886 -10.81 11.35 35.12
C LEU A 886 -11.19 11.25 36.61
N GLY A 887 -11.36 12.37 37.31
CA GLY A 887 -11.79 12.38 38.71
C GLY A 887 -13.15 11.71 38.92
N GLY A 888 -14.08 11.83 37.96
CA GLY A 888 -15.39 11.18 37.98
C GLY A 888 -15.33 9.66 38.13
N LYS A 889 -14.36 9.02 37.47
CA LYS A 889 -14.12 7.57 37.56
C LYS A 889 -13.74 7.10 38.96
N PHE A 890 -13.11 7.97 39.75
CA PHE A 890 -12.58 7.64 41.06
C PHE A 890 -13.48 8.11 42.21
N VAL A 891 -14.66 8.68 41.91
CA VAL A 891 -15.64 9.03 42.93
C VAL A 891 -16.01 7.79 43.76
N GLY A 892 -15.86 7.92 45.08
CA GLY A 892 -16.11 6.82 46.03
C GLY A 892 -14.95 5.83 46.20
N PHE A 893 -13.80 6.03 45.55
CA PHE A 893 -12.60 5.22 45.75
C PHE A 893 -11.55 5.97 46.58
N ALA A 894 -11.29 5.50 47.81
CA ALA A 894 -10.47 6.23 48.79
C ALA A 894 -8.98 6.37 48.41
N ASP A 895 -8.41 5.37 47.73
CA ASP A 895 -6.97 5.34 47.39
C ASP A 895 -6.67 5.83 45.96
N ALA A 896 -7.59 6.62 45.35
CA ALA A 896 -7.45 7.12 43.98
C ALA A 896 -6.14 7.87 43.73
N GLY A 897 -5.78 8.78 44.64
CA GLY A 897 -4.54 9.55 44.57
C GLY A 897 -3.30 8.67 44.62
N LYS A 898 -3.27 7.69 45.54
CA LYS A 898 -2.15 6.75 45.68
C LYS A 898 -1.98 5.87 44.45
N TRP A 899 -3.09 5.38 43.90
CA TRP A 899 -3.07 4.58 42.68
C TRP A 899 -2.53 5.39 41.50
N LEU A 900 -3.09 6.59 41.26
CA LEU A 900 -2.71 7.40 40.10
C LEU A 900 -1.26 7.89 40.21
N TYR A 901 -0.82 8.25 41.42
CA TYR A 901 0.58 8.58 41.70
C TYR A 901 1.52 7.41 41.38
N SER A 902 1.18 6.21 41.87
CA SER A 902 1.96 5.00 41.59
C SER A 902 2.01 4.69 40.09
N TRP A 903 0.89 4.86 39.38
CA TRP A 903 0.81 4.61 37.94
C TRP A 903 1.65 5.60 37.12
N ILE A 904 1.66 6.88 37.51
CA ILE A 904 2.45 7.90 36.80
C ILE A 904 3.95 7.75 37.09
N LYS A 905 4.33 7.40 38.33
CA LYS A 905 5.73 7.20 38.73
C LYS A 905 6.33 5.90 38.19
N GLU A 906 5.61 4.78 38.29
CA GLU A 906 6.14 3.46 37.94
C GLU A 906 5.03 2.57 37.34
N PRO A 907 4.62 2.80 36.08
CA PRO A 907 3.47 2.11 35.48
C PRO A 907 3.68 0.59 35.35
N THR A 908 4.92 0.15 35.15
CA THR A 908 5.29 -1.28 35.03
C THR A 908 5.05 -2.06 36.32
N LYS A 909 5.05 -1.40 37.49
CA LYS A 909 4.72 -2.01 38.79
C LYS A 909 3.29 -2.53 38.84
N TYR A 910 2.35 -1.80 38.24
CA TYR A 910 0.94 -2.20 38.17
C TYR A 910 0.65 -3.09 36.96
N HIS A 911 1.35 -2.87 35.84
CA HIS A 911 1.17 -3.66 34.63
C HIS A 911 2.50 -3.81 33.90
N ALA A 912 3.17 -4.95 34.09
CA ALA A 912 4.50 -5.21 33.51
C ALA A 912 4.58 -4.93 32.00
N ARG A 913 3.55 -5.33 31.23
CA ARG A 913 3.45 -5.15 29.77
C ARG A 913 2.71 -3.88 29.31
N THR A 914 2.72 -2.82 30.12
CA THR A 914 2.04 -1.55 29.79
C THR A 914 2.73 -0.79 28.67
N VAL A 915 1.97 -0.02 27.89
CA VAL A 915 2.51 0.94 26.91
C VAL A 915 2.76 2.31 27.53
N MET A 916 2.24 2.57 28.73
CA MET A 916 2.59 3.79 29.47
C MET A 916 4.09 3.75 29.81
N PRO A 917 4.92 4.65 29.25
CA PRO A 917 6.35 4.64 29.52
C PRO A 917 6.63 5.12 30.95
N ASP A 918 7.79 4.74 31.47
CA ASP A 918 8.38 5.46 32.60
C ASP A 918 8.83 6.85 32.10
N LEU A 919 8.23 7.90 32.66
CA LEU A 919 8.49 9.28 32.28
C LEU A 919 9.67 9.89 33.06
N PHE A 920 10.26 9.16 34.01
CA PHE A 920 11.35 9.62 34.88
C PHE A 920 11.04 10.99 35.52
N ILE A 921 9.78 11.18 35.94
CA ILE A 921 9.32 12.43 36.57
C ILE A 921 9.72 12.37 38.03
N ASP A 922 10.89 12.92 38.36
CA ASP A 922 11.40 13.01 39.72
C ASP A 922 10.97 14.31 40.42
N VAL A 923 11.14 14.34 41.74
CA VAL A 923 10.96 15.54 42.56
C VAL A 923 12.01 16.59 42.14
N GLU A 924 11.57 17.83 41.97
CA GLU A 924 12.43 18.92 41.50
C GLU A 924 12.32 20.16 42.39
N THR A 925 13.36 21.01 42.32
CA THR A 925 13.38 22.30 43.03
C THR A 925 13.09 23.41 42.04
N ILE A 926 11.95 24.08 42.20
CA ILE A 926 11.59 25.27 41.41
C ILE A 926 11.77 26.53 42.24
N LYS A 927 11.75 27.69 41.58
CA LYS A 927 11.72 28.99 42.26
C LYS A 927 10.31 29.55 42.23
N ASP A 928 9.81 29.95 43.39
CA ASP A 928 8.53 30.66 43.49
C ASP A 928 8.62 32.09 42.89
N ALA A 929 7.49 32.78 42.81
CA ALA A 929 7.41 34.14 42.26
C ALA A 929 8.26 35.17 43.03
N ASP A 930 8.63 34.86 44.28
CA ASP A 930 9.47 35.67 45.16
C ASP A 930 10.97 35.27 45.09
N GLY A 931 11.30 34.23 44.30
CA GLY A 931 12.65 33.73 44.07
C GLY A 931 13.16 32.71 45.08
N ASN A 932 12.32 32.21 45.99
CA ASN A 932 12.68 31.17 46.95
C ASN A 932 12.61 29.79 46.29
N GLU A 933 13.50 28.89 46.71
CA GLU A 933 13.52 27.51 46.24
C GLU A 933 12.46 26.67 46.98
N THR A 934 11.55 26.05 46.22
CA THR A 934 10.51 25.15 46.71
C THR A 934 10.63 23.79 46.02
N LEU A 935 10.50 22.73 46.82
CA LEU A 935 10.42 21.36 46.30
C LEU A 935 9.00 21.11 45.76
N VAL A 936 8.92 20.58 44.55
CA VAL A 936 7.67 20.18 43.90
C VAL A 936 7.81 18.76 43.35
N ASP A 937 6.71 18.02 43.38
CA ASP A 937 6.62 16.71 42.74
C ASP A 937 5.64 16.82 41.56
N PRO A 938 6.15 16.93 40.32
CA PRO A 938 5.29 17.11 39.17
C PRO A 938 4.30 15.96 38.97
N ALA A 939 4.63 14.73 39.42
CA ALA A 939 3.69 13.62 39.36
C ALA A 939 2.51 13.82 40.33
N LEU A 940 2.79 14.32 41.54
CA LEU A 940 1.76 14.64 42.54
C LEU A 940 0.87 15.81 42.08
N ASP A 941 1.47 16.82 41.45
CA ASP A 941 0.73 17.95 40.86
C ASP A 941 -0.20 17.48 39.72
N ILE A 942 0.28 16.61 38.81
CA ILE A 942 -0.56 16.00 37.75
C ILE A 942 -1.72 15.20 38.34
N VAL A 943 -1.48 14.44 39.42
CA VAL A 943 -2.54 13.70 40.13
C VAL A 943 -3.60 14.66 40.65
N ALA A 944 -3.21 15.78 41.26
CA ALA A 944 -4.15 16.77 41.76
C ALA A 944 -4.96 17.43 40.64
N TYR A 945 -4.33 17.69 39.49
CA TYR A 945 -5.02 18.20 38.30
C TYR A 945 -6.09 17.21 37.80
N LEU A 946 -5.69 15.99 37.45
CA LEU A 946 -6.58 14.99 36.84
C LEU A 946 -7.71 14.52 37.77
N LEU A 947 -7.48 14.47 39.09
CA LEU A 947 -8.52 14.11 40.05
C LEU A 947 -9.46 15.27 40.39
N GLY A 948 -9.11 16.51 40.03
CA GLY A 948 -9.95 17.69 40.24
C GLY A 948 -11.08 17.86 39.23
N GLU A 949 -11.08 17.08 38.14
CA GLU A 949 -11.99 17.20 37.00
C GLU A 949 -13.10 16.12 37.01
N GLY A 950 -14.22 16.38 36.32
CA GLY A 950 -15.28 15.38 36.08
C GLY A 950 -16.09 14.94 37.31
N LEU A 951 -16.06 15.70 38.41
CA LEU A 951 -16.73 15.34 39.67
C LEU A 951 -18.27 15.33 39.59
N ASP A 952 -18.83 15.86 38.51
CA ASP A 952 -20.26 15.86 38.20
C ASP A 952 -20.72 14.57 37.49
N TRP A 953 -19.80 13.75 36.97
CA TRP A 953 -20.14 12.45 36.40
C TRP A 953 -20.72 11.51 37.47
N HIS A 954 -21.75 10.76 37.07
CA HIS A 954 -22.42 9.79 37.92
C HIS A 954 -22.72 8.49 37.17
N VAL A 955 -22.81 7.38 37.91
CA VAL A 955 -23.25 6.09 37.37
C VAL A 955 -24.67 6.20 36.82
N ALA A 956 -24.89 5.68 35.61
CA ALA A 956 -26.17 5.82 34.90
C ALA A 956 -27.31 5.04 35.58
N ASP A 957 -26.98 3.90 36.19
CA ASP A 957 -27.92 3.02 36.89
C ASP A 957 -27.56 2.95 38.39
N GLN A 958 -28.17 3.84 39.17
CA GLN A 958 -27.90 3.97 40.61
C GLN A 958 -28.50 2.84 41.46
N GLU A 959 -29.34 1.98 40.89
CA GLU A 959 -30.10 0.95 41.63
C GLU A 959 -29.43 -0.44 41.60
N PHE A 960 -28.31 -0.61 40.88
CA PHE A 960 -27.78 -1.93 40.56
C PHE A 960 -26.90 -2.63 41.61
N SER A 961 -26.66 -2.05 42.78
CA SER A 961 -25.63 -2.58 43.69
C SER A 961 -25.86 -4.04 44.14
N LEU A 962 -24.80 -4.71 44.63
CA LEU A 962 -24.92 -6.01 45.32
C LEU A 962 -26.02 -6.01 46.40
N LYS A 963 -26.22 -4.86 47.08
CA LYS A 963 -27.30 -4.66 48.06
C LYS A 963 -28.69 -4.76 47.43
N ALA A 964 -28.85 -4.36 46.17
CA ALA A 964 -30.11 -4.50 45.43
C ALA A 964 -30.43 -5.95 45.11
N VAL A 965 -29.45 -6.81 44.83
CA VAL A 965 -29.66 -8.27 44.74
C VAL A 965 -30.02 -8.84 46.11
N GLN A 966 -29.32 -8.42 47.17
CA GLN A 966 -29.58 -8.90 48.54
C GLN A 966 -30.95 -8.48 49.08
N GLN A 967 -31.49 -7.34 48.65
CA GLN A 967 -32.74 -6.75 49.17
C GLN A 967 -33.92 -6.89 48.21
N GLY A 968 -33.67 -7.06 46.91
CA GLY A 968 -34.69 -7.17 45.86
C GLY A 968 -35.06 -8.61 45.57
N ALA A 969 -36.34 -8.95 45.76
CA ALA A 969 -36.85 -10.30 45.52
C ALA A 969 -36.68 -10.75 44.05
N ASP A 970 -36.87 -9.83 43.10
CA ASP A 970 -36.87 -10.14 41.66
C ASP A 970 -35.45 -10.43 41.14
N LEU A 971 -34.46 -9.58 41.44
CA LEU A 971 -33.06 -9.81 41.03
C LEU A 971 -32.45 -11.06 41.66
N ASN A 972 -32.77 -11.35 42.92
CA ASN A 972 -32.33 -12.59 43.56
C ASN A 972 -32.92 -13.83 42.86
N GLN A 973 -34.20 -13.77 42.47
CA GLN A 973 -34.83 -14.85 41.71
C GLN A 973 -34.17 -15.01 40.33
N SER A 974 -33.88 -13.91 39.64
CA SER A 974 -33.16 -13.93 38.35
C SER A 974 -31.76 -14.54 38.49
N MET A 975 -31.07 -14.30 39.61
CA MET A 975 -29.79 -14.94 39.88
C MET A 975 -29.90 -16.45 40.06
N GLU A 976 -30.85 -16.93 40.88
CA GLU A 976 -31.08 -18.36 41.06
C GLU A 976 -31.47 -19.03 39.73
N ASN A 977 -32.27 -18.37 38.90
CA ASN A 977 -32.64 -18.85 37.56
C ASN A 977 -31.41 -18.93 36.65
N LEU A 978 -30.60 -17.88 36.57
CA LEU A 978 -29.39 -17.85 35.74
C LEU A 978 -28.36 -18.88 36.17
N LEU A 979 -28.17 -19.08 37.49
CA LEU A 979 -27.33 -20.13 38.04
C LEU A 979 -27.77 -21.51 37.55
N LEU A 980 -29.08 -21.78 37.59
CA LEU A 980 -29.64 -23.04 37.12
C LEU A 980 -29.43 -23.23 35.62
N VAL A 981 -29.69 -22.20 34.80
CA VAL A 981 -29.44 -22.23 33.34
C VAL A 981 -27.99 -22.59 33.04
N ASN A 982 -27.04 -21.90 33.68
CA ASN A 982 -25.62 -22.14 33.50
C ASN A 982 -25.18 -23.55 33.93
N LEU A 983 -25.82 -24.14 34.94
CA LEU A 983 -25.55 -25.50 35.40
C LEU A 983 -26.18 -26.56 34.50
N THR A 984 -27.33 -26.28 33.89
CA THR A 984 -28.01 -27.22 32.98
C THR A 984 -27.25 -27.45 31.67
N ASP A 985 -26.34 -26.54 31.29
CA ASP A 985 -25.40 -26.74 30.17
C ASP A 985 -24.36 -27.84 30.44
N SER A 986 -24.13 -28.17 31.72
CA SER A 986 -23.07 -29.09 32.17
C SER A 986 -23.62 -30.33 32.88
N PHE A 987 -24.82 -30.25 33.47
CA PHE A 987 -25.41 -31.32 34.25
C PHE A 987 -26.89 -31.50 33.94
N TYR A 988 -27.41 -32.72 34.14
CA TYR A 988 -28.85 -32.97 34.09
C TYR A 988 -29.60 -32.12 35.11
N GLU A 989 -30.82 -31.69 34.76
CA GLU A 989 -31.62 -30.73 35.54
C GLU A 989 -31.76 -31.09 37.03
N ALA A 990 -31.96 -32.36 37.37
CA ALA A 990 -32.08 -32.80 38.76
C ALA A 990 -30.78 -32.58 39.57
N VAL A 991 -29.63 -32.82 38.94
CA VAL A 991 -28.30 -32.64 39.54
C VAL A 991 -27.96 -31.15 39.61
N ALA A 992 -28.27 -30.41 38.54
CA ALA A 992 -28.09 -28.96 38.50
C ALA A 992 -28.85 -28.25 39.64
N LYS A 993 -30.10 -28.65 39.92
CA LYS A 993 -30.87 -28.11 41.05
C LYS A 993 -30.25 -28.41 42.41
N GLU A 994 -29.70 -29.62 42.60
CA GLU A 994 -29.01 -29.97 43.84
C GLU A 994 -27.70 -29.17 44.00
N TYR A 995 -26.92 -29.06 42.93
CA TYR A 995 -25.66 -28.31 42.93
C TYR A 995 -25.87 -26.81 43.06
N ALA A 996 -26.95 -26.24 42.52
CA ALA A 996 -27.34 -24.84 42.74
C ALA A 996 -27.65 -24.52 44.21
N LEU A 997 -28.08 -25.53 44.99
CA LEU A 997 -28.42 -25.37 46.40
C LEU A 997 -27.25 -25.65 47.35
N LYS A 998 -26.48 -26.73 47.10
CA LYS A 998 -25.45 -27.22 48.04
C LYS A 998 -24.01 -27.10 47.53
N GLY A 999 -23.81 -26.86 46.24
CA GLY A 999 -22.51 -26.97 45.58
C GLY A 999 -22.20 -28.36 45.03
N ILE A 1000 -21.05 -28.46 44.38
CA ILE A 1000 -20.50 -29.69 43.82
C ILE A 1000 -19.66 -30.40 44.89
N PRO A 1001 -19.91 -31.70 45.18
CA PRO A 1001 -19.10 -32.45 46.14
C PRO A 1001 -17.62 -32.51 45.74
N ALA A 1002 -16.71 -32.40 46.70
CA ALA A 1002 -15.26 -32.47 46.47
C ALA A 1002 -14.78 -33.76 45.74
N ALA A 1003 -15.50 -34.87 45.90
CA ALA A 1003 -15.19 -36.14 45.25
C ALA A 1003 -15.77 -36.28 43.82
N ALA A 1004 -16.48 -35.27 43.31
CA ALA A 1004 -17.09 -35.32 41.98
C ALA A 1004 -16.01 -35.29 40.88
N THR A 1005 -16.18 -36.12 39.84
CA THR A 1005 -15.24 -36.26 38.73
C THR A 1005 -15.84 -35.73 37.42
N GLY A 1006 -15.00 -35.27 36.49
CA GLY A 1006 -15.47 -34.78 35.18
C GLY A 1006 -16.09 -33.38 35.23
N ILE A 1007 -15.73 -32.59 36.25
CA ILE A 1007 -16.15 -31.20 36.40
C ILE A 1007 -15.36 -30.33 35.43
N LYS A 1008 -16.06 -29.47 34.69
CA LYS A 1008 -15.47 -28.46 33.80
C LYS A 1008 -14.84 -27.33 34.63
N VAL A 1009 -13.94 -26.56 34.01
CA VAL A 1009 -13.11 -25.55 34.69
C VAL A 1009 -13.93 -24.52 35.48
N ALA A 1010 -15.04 -24.02 34.95
CA ALA A 1010 -15.83 -23.00 35.64
C ALA A 1010 -16.64 -23.57 36.80
N GLU A 1011 -17.14 -24.79 36.66
CA GLU A 1011 -17.91 -25.51 37.66
C GLU A 1011 -17.06 -25.89 38.89
N GLU A 1012 -15.73 -25.83 38.77
CA GLU A 1012 -14.80 -26.01 39.90
C GLU A 1012 -15.01 -24.97 41.01
N GLU A 1013 -15.46 -23.76 40.67
CA GLU A 1013 -15.82 -22.70 41.64
C GLU A 1013 -16.91 -23.14 42.64
N LEU A 1014 -17.70 -24.13 42.24
CA LEU A 1014 -18.77 -24.66 43.06
C LEU A 1014 -18.35 -25.86 43.91
N ARG A 1015 -17.10 -26.33 43.77
CA ARG A 1015 -16.60 -27.52 44.46
C ARG A 1015 -16.29 -27.22 45.92
N ARG A 1016 -16.97 -27.91 46.83
CA ARG A 1016 -16.75 -27.76 48.28
C ARG A 1016 -17.32 -28.92 49.10
N ASP A 1017 -17.23 -28.81 50.42
CA ASP A 1017 -18.04 -29.60 51.33
C ASP A 1017 -19.52 -29.18 51.25
N THR A 1018 -20.39 -30.10 50.86
CA THR A 1018 -21.83 -29.86 50.62
C THR A 1018 -22.70 -29.96 51.88
N SER A 1019 -22.07 -29.91 53.07
CA SER A 1019 -22.77 -29.96 54.36
C SER A 1019 -23.58 -28.70 54.65
N SER A 1020 -23.25 -27.58 54.00
CA SER A 1020 -23.93 -26.29 54.13
C SER A 1020 -24.44 -25.78 52.77
N PRO A 1021 -25.53 -24.99 52.71
CA PRO A 1021 -25.99 -24.38 51.47
C PRO A 1021 -24.95 -23.42 50.87
N LEU A 1022 -25.05 -23.23 49.56
CA LEU A 1022 -24.32 -22.19 48.82
C LEU A 1022 -24.64 -20.79 49.34
N ASP A 1023 -23.62 -20.02 49.70
CA ASP A 1023 -23.76 -18.59 49.91
C ASP A 1023 -23.89 -17.83 48.58
N MET A 1024 -24.45 -16.63 48.68
CA MET A 1024 -24.71 -15.73 47.55
C MET A 1024 -23.42 -15.36 46.80
N ASP A 1025 -22.36 -15.04 47.53
CA ASP A 1025 -21.10 -14.55 46.95
C ASP A 1025 -20.49 -15.62 46.05
N THR A 1026 -20.48 -16.87 46.50
CA THR A 1026 -19.97 -17.99 45.70
C THR A 1026 -20.82 -18.27 44.47
N LYS A 1027 -22.15 -18.08 44.54
CA LYS A 1027 -23.03 -18.18 43.36
C LYS A 1027 -22.68 -17.10 42.34
N LEU A 1028 -22.49 -15.86 42.80
CA LEU A 1028 -22.13 -14.72 41.96
C LEU A 1028 -20.73 -14.86 41.36
N ILE A 1029 -19.74 -15.36 42.11
CA ILE A 1029 -18.39 -15.64 41.61
C ILE A 1029 -18.46 -16.67 40.47
N TYR A 1030 -19.22 -17.75 40.62
CA TYR A 1030 -19.42 -18.72 39.54
C TYR A 1030 -20.10 -18.11 38.31
N ILE A 1031 -21.19 -17.35 38.50
CA ILE A 1031 -21.88 -16.65 37.41
C ILE A 1031 -20.90 -15.70 36.71
N GLY A 1032 -20.10 -14.95 37.47
CA GLY A 1032 -19.07 -14.06 36.97
C GLY A 1032 -18.02 -14.76 36.14
N ARG A 1033 -17.49 -15.89 36.61
CA ARG A 1033 -16.54 -16.70 35.85
C ARG A 1033 -17.15 -17.19 34.53
N LYS A 1034 -18.40 -17.67 34.56
CA LYS A 1034 -19.13 -18.11 33.34
C LYS A 1034 -19.34 -16.94 32.38
N ALA A 1035 -19.73 -15.77 32.87
CA ALA A 1035 -19.93 -14.56 32.07
C ALA A 1035 -18.61 -14.07 31.44
N LEU A 1036 -17.53 -13.93 32.21
CA LEU A 1036 -16.19 -13.58 31.69
C LEU A 1036 -15.72 -14.58 30.62
N GLY A 1037 -16.04 -15.87 30.82
CA GLY A 1037 -15.81 -16.95 29.86
C GLY A 1037 -16.58 -16.77 28.56
N LYS A 1038 -17.89 -16.55 28.67
CA LYS A 1038 -18.86 -16.40 27.57
C LYS A 1038 -18.56 -15.19 26.69
N TYR A 1039 -18.23 -14.05 27.30
CA TYR A 1039 -17.90 -12.81 26.57
C TYR A 1039 -16.42 -12.71 26.19
N GLY A 1040 -15.59 -13.69 26.57
CA GLY A 1040 -14.18 -13.73 26.21
C GLY A 1040 -13.34 -12.58 26.79
N CYS A 1041 -13.68 -12.05 27.98
CA CYS A 1041 -12.99 -10.87 28.52
C CYS A 1041 -11.48 -11.09 28.70
N TYR A 1042 -11.06 -12.33 28.96
CA TYR A 1042 -9.66 -12.74 29.10
C TYR A 1042 -8.84 -12.64 27.79
N ALA A 1043 -9.49 -12.52 26.63
CA ALA A 1043 -8.79 -12.33 25.36
C ALA A 1043 -8.18 -10.92 25.26
N CYS A 1044 -8.86 -9.92 25.84
CA CYS A 1044 -8.37 -8.55 25.91
C CYS A 1044 -7.68 -8.23 27.25
N HIS A 1045 -8.01 -8.93 28.34
CA HIS A 1045 -7.50 -8.61 29.67
C HIS A 1045 -6.65 -9.74 30.26
N ASP A 1046 -5.66 -9.36 31.07
CA ASP A 1046 -5.06 -10.28 32.04
C ASP A 1046 -5.97 -10.38 33.26
N ILE A 1047 -6.57 -11.56 33.47
CA ILE A 1047 -7.55 -11.84 34.52
C ILE A 1047 -7.07 -13.06 35.31
N PRO A 1048 -6.88 -12.93 36.65
CA PRO A 1048 -6.53 -14.06 37.49
C PRO A 1048 -7.49 -15.25 37.33
N GLY A 1049 -6.92 -16.44 37.18
CA GLY A 1049 -7.65 -17.69 36.96
C GLY A 1049 -8.02 -17.97 35.50
N PHE A 1050 -7.61 -17.12 34.55
CA PHE A 1050 -7.77 -17.30 33.10
C PHE A 1050 -6.43 -17.32 32.35
N GLU A 1051 -5.30 -17.58 33.03
CA GLU A 1051 -3.96 -17.58 32.42
C GLU A 1051 -3.82 -18.57 31.25
N ASP A 1052 -4.52 -19.71 31.32
CA ASP A 1052 -4.54 -20.80 30.35
C ASP A 1052 -5.70 -20.72 29.33
N ALA A 1053 -6.52 -19.68 29.41
CA ALA A 1053 -7.67 -19.51 28.53
C ALA A 1053 -7.24 -19.21 27.08
N LYS A 1054 -7.85 -19.92 26.12
CA LYS A 1054 -7.60 -19.76 24.68
C LYS A 1054 -8.55 -18.73 24.06
N PRO A 1055 -8.15 -18.02 22.98
CA PRO A 1055 -9.03 -17.10 22.27
C PRO A 1055 -10.40 -17.73 21.90
N ILE A 1056 -11.47 -16.94 21.98
CA ILE A 1056 -12.86 -17.40 21.81
C ILE A 1056 -13.36 -17.34 20.35
N GLY A 1057 -12.74 -16.50 19.52
CA GLY A 1057 -13.15 -16.25 18.14
C GLY A 1057 -12.57 -17.27 17.16
N ALA A 1058 -13.27 -17.45 16.04
CA ALA A 1058 -12.76 -18.27 14.94
C ALA A 1058 -11.42 -17.72 14.40
N GLY A 1059 -10.51 -18.60 13.97
CA GLY A 1059 -9.26 -18.19 13.36
C GLY A 1059 -9.48 -17.37 12.09
N LEU A 1060 -8.90 -16.17 12.04
CA LEU A 1060 -8.93 -15.26 10.88
C LEU A 1060 -7.63 -15.36 10.03
N ALA A 1061 -6.78 -16.33 10.34
CA ALA A 1061 -5.71 -16.81 9.48
C ALA A 1061 -6.17 -16.97 8.02
N ASP A 1062 -5.41 -16.39 7.07
CA ASP A 1062 -5.68 -16.41 5.64
C ASP A 1062 -7.10 -15.94 5.22
N TRP A 1063 -7.85 -15.27 6.11
CA TRP A 1063 -9.25 -14.89 5.87
C TRP A 1063 -9.39 -14.02 4.61
N GLY A 1064 -8.49 -13.06 4.41
CA GLY A 1064 -8.46 -12.20 3.22
C GLY A 1064 -8.07 -12.91 1.91
N ARG A 1065 -7.60 -14.16 1.98
CA ARG A 1065 -7.29 -15.00 0.80
C ARG A 1065 -8.36 -16.05 0.51
N LYS A 1066 -9.32 -16.22 1.42
CA LYS A 1066 -10.43 -17.14 1.18
C LYS A 1066 -11.30 -16.57 0.07
N ASP A 1067 -11.75 -17.46 -0.79
CA ASP A 1067 -12.76 -17.11 -1.78
C ASP A 1067 -14.01 -16.59 -1.06
N PRO A 1068 -14.62 -15.48 -1.50
CA PRO A 1068 -15.85 -14.95 -0.91
C PRO A 1068 -16.98 -15.99 -0.79
N SER A 1069 -17.07 -16.97 -1.70
CA SER A 1069 -18.03 -18.09 -1.62
C SER A 1069 -17.79 -19.05 -0.46
N LYS A 1070 -16.57 -19.09 0.09
CA LYS A 1070 -16.19 -19.89 1.27
C LYS A 1070 -16.40 -19.12 2.57
N LEU A 1071 -16.82 -17.86 2.49
CA LEU A 1071 -17.19 -17.06 3.64
C LEU A 1071 -18.68 -17.32 3.91
N ASP A 1072 -18.96 -18.01 5.02
CA ASP A 1072 -20.33 -18.15 5.51
C ASP A 1072 -20.73 -16.83 6.18
N PHE A 1073 -21.54 -16.03 5.47
CA PHE A 1073 -22.10 -14.79 6.02
C PHE A 1073 -23.31 -15.06 6.93
N GLY A 1074 -23.65 -16.34 7.19
CA GLY A 1074 -24.81 -16.75 7.97
C GLY A 1074 -26.11 -16.25 7.35
N HIS A 1075 -27.10 -16.01 8.21
CA HIS A 1075 -28.50 -15.65 7.89
C HIS A 1075 -28.69 -14.36 7.07
N VAL A 1076 -27.69 -13.81 6.38
CA VAL A 1076 -27.84 -12.68 5.45
C VAL A 1076 -28.82 -13.02 4.33
N ALA A 1077 -28.78 -14.23 3.79
CA ALA A 1077 -29.74 -14.66 2.77
C ALA A 1077 -31.16 -14.76 3.35
N GLU A 1078 -31.34 -15.38 4.52
CA GLU A 1078 -32.64 -15.42 5.23
C GLU A 1078 -33.13 -14.03 5.66
N TYR A 1079 -32.22 -13.12 6.02
CA TYR A 1079 -32.52 -11.73 6.35
C TYR A 1079 -33.00 -10.97 5.12
N LEU A 1080 -32.33 -11.14 3.98
CA LEU A 1080 -32.74 -10.53 2.71
C LEU A 1080 -34.07 -11.13 2.21
N ASP A 1081 -34.27 -12.44 2.31
CA ASP A 1081 -35.51 -13.11 1.92
C ASP A 1081 -36.69 -12.72 2.85
N ALA A 1082 -36.45 -12.58 4.16
CA ALA A 1082 -37.46 -12.12 5.11
C ALA A 1082 -37.86 -10.65 4.92
N HIS A 1083 -36.96 -9.80 4.38
CA HIS A 1083 -37.20 -8.37 4.19
C HIS A 1083 -37.59 -7.99 2.74
N HIS A 1084 -37.47 -8.91 1.77
CA HIS A 1084 -37.95 -8.73 0.39
C HIS A 1084 -39.20 -9.57 0.04
N GLY A 1085 -39.81 -10.22 1.03
CA GLY A 1085 -41.03 -11.02 0.86
C GLY A 1085 -42.34 -10.24 0.70
N HIS A 1086 -42.44 -9.26 -0.21
CA HIS A 1086 -43.72 -8.75 -0.69
C HIS A 1086 -43.67 -8.53 -2.20
N GLY A 1087 -43.98 -9.57 -2.98
CA GLY A 1087 -44.29 -9.35 -4.38
C GLY A 1087 -44.30 -10.52 -5.34
N HIS A 1088 -44.60 -11.76 -4.95
CA HIS A 1088 -45.16 -12.72 -5.91
C HIS A 1088 -46.20 -13.62 -5.24
N ALA A 1089 -47.46 -13.35 -5.58
CA ALA A 1089 -48.58 -14.24 -5.30
C ALA A 1089 -48.53 -15.45 -6.24
N ASP A 1090 -48.87 -16.62 -5.68
CA ASP A 1090 -49.40 -17.84 -6.30
C ASP A 1090 -48.86 -18.26 -7.69
N ASP A 1091 -48.14 -19.39 -7.70
CA ASP A 1091 -48.66 -20.59 -8.36
C ASP A 1091 -47.97 -21.82 -7.77
N GLY A 1092 -48.79 -22.73 -7.22
CA GLY A 1092 -48.32 -23.90 -6.49
C GLY A 1092 -47.78 -25.02 -7.36
N HIS A 1093 -46.91 -25.85 -6.77
CA HIS A 1093 -47.08 -27.32 -6.72
C HIS A 1093 -46.00 -27.96 -5.82
N ALA A 1094 -46.50 -28.63 -4.78
CA ALA A 1094 -46.05 -29.89 -4.14
C ALA A 1094 -44.54 -30.18 -3.95
N ASP A 1095 -44.11 -30.09 -2.69
CA ASP A 1095 -43.63 -31.20 -1.84
C ASP A 1095 -42.97 -32.41 -2.55
N ASP A 1096 -41.67 -32.60 -2.32
CA ASP A 1096 -41.09 -33.87 -1.84
C ASP A 1096 -39.61 -33.65 -1.46
N GLY A 1097 -39.28 -33.91 -0.20
CA GLY A 1097 -37.93 -33.76 0.36
C GLY A 1097 -37.03 -34.98 0.16
N HIS A 1098 -35.72 -34.76 0.26
CA HIS A 1098 -34.70 -35.75 0.64
C HIS A 1098 -33.48 -34.94 1.12
N ALA A 1099 -33.10 -35.00 2.40
CA ALA A 1099 -32.44 -36.12 3.09
C ALA A 1099 -31.04 -36.41 2.51
N ASP A 1100 -30.06 -35.95 3.28
CA ASP A 1100 -28.67 -36.40 3.38
C ASP A 1100 -28.53 -37.93 3.19
N ASP A 1101 -27.55 -38.38 2.41
CA ASP A 1101 -26.85 -39.63 2.68
C ASP A 1101 -25.61 -39.81 1.76
N GLY A 1102 -24.50 -40.17 2.40
CA GLY A 1102 -23.20 -40.39 1.79
C GLY A 1102 -22.99 -41.75 1.12
N HIS A 1103 -21.85 -41.81 0.43
CA HIS A 1103 -21.01 -42.97 0.09
C HIS A 1103 -21.64 -44.30 -0.41
N ALA A 1104 -21.20 -44.67 -1.62
CA ALA A 1104 -20.52 -45.92 -1.97
C ALA A 1104 -21.12 -46.69 -3.17
N ASP A 1105 -20.25 -46.82 -4.18
CA ASP A 1105 -19.95 -47.99 -5.01
C ASP A 1105 -20.99 -48.62 -5.97
N ASP A 1106 -20.39 -49.20 -7.02
CA ASP A 1106 -20.90 -50.13 -8.03
C ASP A 1106 -21.79 -49.63 -9.19
N GLY A 1107 -21.17 -49.61 -10.38
CA GLY A 1107 -21.51 -50.63 -11.38
C GLY A 1107 -22.60 -50.34 -12.41
N HIS A 1108 -22.14 -50.21 -13.66
CA HIS A 1108 -22.81 -50.64 -14.90
C HIS A 1108 -23.97 -49.82 -15.50
N ALA A 1109 -23.60 -49.16 -16.60
CA ALA A 1109 -24.10 -49.38 -17.97
C ALA A 1109 -25.54 -48.99 -18.37
N ALA A 1110 -25.53 -48.32 -19.54
CA ALA A 1110 -26.48 -48.41 -20.65
C ALA A 1110 -27.57 -47.33 -20.79
N ASP A 1111 -27.44 -46.66 -21.93
CA ASP A 1111 -28.48 -46.34 -22.92
C ASP A 1111 -29.40 -45.12 -22.77
N THR A 1112 -29.24 -44.25 -23.78
CA THR A 1112 -30.29 -43.50 -24.52
C THR A 1112 -31.02 -42.40 -23.74
N HIS A 1113 -30.98 -41.13 -24.13
CA HIS A 1113 -31.27 -40.59 -25.46
C HIS A 1113 -30.71 -39.18 -25.65
#